data_AF-A0A196SI71-F1
#
_entry.id   AF-A0A196SI71-F1
#
_cell.length_a   1.000
_cell.length_b   1.000
_cell.length_c   1.000
_cell.angle_alpha   90.00
_cell.angle_beta   90.00
_cell.angle_gamma   90.00
#
_symmetry.space_group_name_H-M   'P 1'
#
loop_
_entity.id
_entity.type
_entity.pdbx_description
1 polymer ?
#
loop_
_entity_poly.entity_id
_entity_poly.type
_entity_poly.pdbx_seq_one_letter_code
_entity_poly.pdbx_strand_id
1 'polypeptide(L)'
;MDHDGFIEKESKRIKLIEETIQNVQSYEALLDPTITEQYCFTDEWGATGDCVMMDKRNNVFNCRYTRGVLDGEMIVARYDELIGVFTMKNGRITNERPLSELKRNRMLDLDANNEICWEGDVLEDKPFGWGEAFDAKNRLLYVGFRIGDQNVCYGTTYYPDTGTIAYLGNWCRGKRWGFGHCYDSSGTLREEGIWMNDALVKSTCVRIDDSSLRLCGLHSVIASLAIGDGCCERSAELCLRHYQHLQSLSIGRGSFAQAHTLVLQYLPALESVVVGEDTFACLENCVFERLPRFSTLRLGRGALRGNGTVSQQQSSVPPFNYKNTLLLCDLPVLRSLEGAGMNFVFFGMVVFERVPAVQTVRLGDDAFQYVFRFQAVEASRLQECVLVRAQFLYLFVKDSLALPALQASLAAGVECVCVADFSGNAPELRALDLSGLEHLQTFATGLWCFHAVRALTARGLPRLRELRLGRNNCVERAAPKEASGLWVEACPALEAVTMGAGSAGWFQECVLAQLPELKCVAVGDGCFAKVHSAVLSDLPELKRVTLGEYALNGDALNAGKKGVLMNSLSLWNLPSLVQLACGEGEVLFYIGRLHVRNVPVLREIHSFFALQGVHTSEIENAPAFQQFIREKDRTNKRRGE
;
A
#
# COMPACT_ATOMS: atom_id res chain seq x y z
N MET A 1 17.76 22.63 43.54
CA MET A 1 16.78 22.49 42.45
C MET A 1 17.34 23.19 41.20
N ASP A 2 18.54 22.80 40.76
CA ASP A 2 18.83 22.03 39.53
C ASP A 2 17.60 21.73 38.65
N HIS A 3 17.60 21.87 37.33
CA HIS A 3 18.63 22.22 36.35
C HIS A 3 17.87 22.78 35.13
N ASP A 4 18.06 24.06 34.82
CA ASP A 4 17.72 24.63 33.51
C ASP A 4 18.94 25.44 33.07
N GLY A 5 19.71 24.85 32.15
CA GLY A 5 20.91 25.48 31.63
C GLY A 5 21.92 24.45 31.17
N PHE A 6 21.81 24.02 29.92
CA PHE A 6 22.92 23.77 29.00
C PHE A 6 22.33 23.46 27.61
N ILE A 7 22.01 24.52 26.85
CA ILE A 7 22.11 24.42 25.39
C ILE A 7 23.58 24.74 25.11
N GLU A 8 24.41 23.70 25.09
CA GLU A 8 25.79 23.83 24.65
C GLU A 8 25.82 24.31 23.20
N LYS A 9 26.73 25.24 22.89
CA LYS A 9 27.11 25.59 21.52
C LYS A 9 27.36 24.30 20.76
N GLU A 10 26.52 24.02 19.78
CA GLU A 10 26.68 22.93 18.82
C GLU A 10 28.14 22.90 18.31
N SER A 11 28.83 21.80 18.62
CA SER A 11 30.26 21.61 18.36
C SER A 11 30.57 21.92 16.89
N LYS A 12 31.66 22.64 16.61
CA LYS A 12 32.10 22.90 15.21
C LYS A 12 32.30 21.60 14.42
N ARG A 13 32.61 20.49 15.11
CA ARG A 13 32.79 19.16 14.52
C ARG A 13 31.45 18.51 14.21
N ILE A 14 30.46 18.66 15.09
CA ILE A 14 29.06 18.33 14.80
C ILE A 14 28.60 19.12 13.59
N LYS A 15 28.87 20.43 13.50
CA LYS A 15 28.55 21.23 12.30
C LYS A 15 29.28 20.79 11.04
N LEU A 16 30.57 20.45 11.09
CA LEU A 16 31.32 19.94 9.94
C LEU A 16 30.73 18.61 9.43
N ILE A 17 30.29 17.76 10.37
CA ILE A 17 29.62 16.50 10.07
C ILE A 17 28.22 16.79 9.54
N GLU A 18 27.42 17.63 10.17
CA GLU A 18 26.12 18.07 9.69
C GLU A 18 26.21 18.76 8.32
N GLU A 19 27.27 19.49 7.99
CA GLU A 19 27.54 20.05 6.65
C GLU A 19 27.97 19.00 5.62
N THR A 20 28.37 17.82 6.09
CA THR A 20 28.64 16.61 5.27
C THR A 20 27.41 15.69 5.20
N ILE A 21 26.52 15.80 6.19
CA ILE A 21 25.32 15.00 6.51
C ILE A 21 24.04 15.88 6.39
N GLN A 22 24.06 16.98 5.63
CA GLN A 22 23.03 18.04 5.80
C GLN A 22 21.62 17.57 5.37
N ASN A 23 20.63 17.79 6.24
CA ASN A 23 19.20 17.38 6.17
C ASN A 23 18.85 15.91 6.45
N VAL A 24 19.59 15.21 7.32
CA VAL A 24 19.29 13.81 7.65
C VAL A 24 18.34 13.71 8.86
N GLN A 25 17.03 13.72 8.61
CA GLN A 25 16.04 13.37 9.65
C GLN A 25 16.11 11.88 10.05
N SER A 26 16.68 11.05 9.16
CA SER A 26 16.91 9.60 9.28
C SER A 26 17.96 9.13 8.25
N TYR A 27 18.62 7.98 8.50
CA TYR A 27 19.72 7.37 7.73
C TYR A 27 19.58 7.42 6.19
N GLU A 28 18.36 7.42 5.68
CA GLU A 28 18.00 7.45 4.26
C GLU A 28 18.48 8.71 3.51
N ALA A 29 18.68 9.83 4.20
CA ALA A 29 19.13 11.08 3.56
C ALA A 29 20.68 11.19 3.44
N LEU A 30 21.43 10.27 4.06
CA LEU A 30 22.90 10.25 4.01
C LEU A 30 23.44 9.68 2.69
N LEU A 31 22.68 8.77 2.05
CA LEU A 31 23.25 7.81 1.09
C LEU A 31 23.38 8.29 -0.36
N ASP A 32 22.83 9.43 -0.76
CA ASP A 32 22.71 9.71 -2.21
C ASP A 32 23.64 10.83 -2.77
N PRO A 33 23.90 11.98 -2.10
CA PRO A 33 24.77 12.98 -2.71
C PRO A 33 26.26 12.85 -2.35
N THR A 34 26.65 12.25 -1.21
CA THR A 34 28.01 12.45 -0.64
C THR A 34 28.84 11.19 -0.40
N ILE A 35 28.26 10.04 -0.05
CA ILE A 35 29.00 8.77 0.16
C ILE A 35 29.43 8.20 -1.19
N THR A 36 30.73 7.92 -1.35
CA THR A 36 31.30 7.31 -2.57
C THR A 36 31.39 5.79 -2.45
N GLU A 37 31.72 5.30 -1.27
CA GLU A 37 31.97 3.88 -1.05
C GLU A 37 31.42 3.43 0.31
N GLN A 38 30.82 2.24 0.34
CA GLN A 38 30.32 1.62 1.56
C GLN A 38 30.72 0.15 1.57
N TYR A 39 31.52 -0.22 2.58
CA TYR A 39 32.16 -1.51 2.72
C TYR A 39 31.67 -2.24 3.99
N CYS A 40 30.81 -3.23 3.74
CA CYS A 40 30.23 -4.20 4.67
C CYS A 40 29.19 -3.70 5.69
N PHE A 41 28.17 -4.54 5.90
CA PHE A 41 27.53 -4.84 7.17
C PHE A 41 27.72 -6.35 7.36
N THR A 42 28.01 -6.84 8.57
CA THR A 42 27.30 -8.03 9.12
C THR A 42 27.78 -8.42 10.51
N ASP A 43 26.81 -8.73 11.38
CA ASP A 43 26.70 -10.05 11.99
C ASP A 43 25.44 -10.78 11.43
N GLU A 44 25.69 -11.93 10.78
CA GLU A 44 24.82 -13.07 10.47
C GLU A 44 23.39 -12.92 9.90
N TRP A 45 22.62 -11.85 10.13
CA TRP A 45 21.24 -11.68 9.64
C TRP A 45 20.88 -10.20 9.36
N GLY A 46 21.00 -9.78 8.11
CA GLY A 46 20.54 -8.46 7.66
C GLY A 46 21.52 -7.33 7.95
N ALA A 47 21.03 -6.09 7.90
CA ALA A 47 21.86 -4.88 7.93
C ALA A 47 22.31 -4.47 9.37
N THR A 48 22.72 -5.44 10.19
CA THR A 48 23.33 -5.23 11.51
C THR A 48 24.83 -5.55 11.41
N GLY A 49 25.68 -4.82 12.12
CA GLY A 49 27.12 -5.07 12.17
C GLY A 49 27.98 -3.85 11.89
N ASP A 50 29.26 -4.08 11.61
CA ASP A 50 30.24 -3.02 11.40
C ASP A 50 30.42 -2.68 9.92
N CYS A 51 30.73 -1.41 9.66
CA CYS A 51 30.83 -0.83 8.34
C CYS A 51 31.99 0.16 8.26
N VAL A 52 32.66 0.18 7.11
CA VAL A 52 33.54 1.27 6.69
C VAL A 52 32.85 2.04 5.58
N MET A 53 32.68 3.36 5.72
CA MET A 53 32.18 4.24 4.64
C MET A 53 33.23 5.27 4.25
N MET A 54 33.14 5.75 3.02
CA MET A 54 33.89 6.90 2.53
C MET A 54 33.00 7.88 1.80
N ASP A 55 33.29 9.17 1.93
CA ASP A 55 32.58 10.22 1.21
C ASP A 55 33.45 10.92 0.15
N LYS A 56 32.83 11.79 -0.65
CA LYS A 56 33.48 12.59 -1.69
C LYS A 56 34.56 13.56 -1.16
N ARG A 57 34.63 13.76 0.17
CA ARG A 57 35.62 14.61 0.84
C ARG A 57 36.77 13.78 1.43
N ASN A 58 36.82 12.47 1.14
CA ASN A 58 37.77 11.52 1.70
C ASN A 58 37.67 11.37 3.23
N ASN A 59 36.51 11.65 3.82
CA ASN A 59 36.24 11.22 5.18
C ASN A 59 36.09 9.70 5.19
N VAL A 60 36.73 9.03 6.14
CA VAL A 60 36.56 7.61 6.42
C VAL A 60 35.78 7.46 7.72
N PHE A 61 34.74 6.62 7.67
CA PHE A 61 33.84 6.37 8.78
C PHE A 61 33.95 4.91 9.18
N ASN A 62 34.21 4.61 10.45
CA ASN A 62 33.81 3.33 11.03
C ASN A 62 32.48 3.50 11.72
N CYS A 63 31.53 2.65 11.40
CA CYS A 63 30.18 2.74 11.91
C CYS A 63 29.65 1.38 12.36
N ARG A 64 28.79 1.40 13.37
CA ARG A 64 27.94 0.26 13.73
C ARG A 64 26.49 0.49 13.27
N TYR A 65 25.89 -0.58 12.78
CA TYR A 65 24.52 -0.64 12.35
C TYR A 65 23.72 -1.66 13.16
N THR A 66 22.45 -1.35 13.38
CA THR A 66 21.44 -2.25 13.93
C THR A 66 20.22 -2.21 13.02
N ARG A 67 19.88 -3.35 12.40
CA ARG A 67 18.70 -3.49 11.52
C ARG A 67 18.62 -2.43 10.40
N GLY A 68 19.75 -2.06 9.83
CA GLY A 68 19.85 -1.11 8.72
C GLY A 68 19.95 0.34 9.13
N VAL A 69 20.03 0.64 10.42
CA VAL A 69 20.13 2.01 10.94
C VAL A 69 21.43 2.18 11.71
N LEU A 70 22.11 3.32 11.54
CA LEU A 70 23.29 3.67 12.33
C LEU A 70 22.93 3.73 13.82
N ASP A 71 23.51 2.83 14.60
CA ASP A 71 23.21 2.65 16.01
C ASP A 71 24.42 2.05 16.73
N GLY A 72 25.04 2.85 17.60
CA GLY A 72 26.32 2.55 18.21
C GLY A 72 27.40 3.59 17.93
N GLU A 73 28.67 3.20 18.03
CA GLU A 73 29.80 4.10 17.83
C GLU A 73 30.02 4.43 16.35
N MET A 74 30.33 5.69 16.07
CA MET A 74 30.77 6.18 14.77
C MET A 74 32.09 6.96 14.94
N ILE A 75 33.14 6.50 14.28
CA ILE A 75 34.46 7.16 14.25
C ILE A 75 34.61 7.80 12.88
N VAL A 76 35.01 9.07 12.84
CA VAL A 76 35.20 9.82 11.59
C VAL A 76 36.61 10.38 11.55
N ALA A 77 37.33 10.08 10.46
CA ALA A 77 38.69 10.51 10.22
C ALA A 77 38.87 11.10 8.83
N ARG A 78 39.83 12.01 8.67
CA ARG A 78 40.21 12.59 7.38
C ARG A 78 41.71 12.91 7.35
N TYR A 79 42.43 12.34 6.40
CA TYR A 79 43.90 12.43 6.32
C TYR A 79 44.60 12.11 7.66
N ASP A 80 45.17 13.12 8.29
CA ASP A 80 45.75 13.21 9.62
C ASP A 80 44.85 13.09 10.84
N GLU A 81 43.62 13.50 10.58
CA GLU A 81 42.82 14.22 11.55
C GLU A 81 41.65 13.35 11.99
N LEU A 82 41.61 13.07 13.29
CA LEU A 82 40.42 12.55 13.92
C LEU A 82 39.36 13.65 13.97
N ILE A 83 38.36 13.56 13.08
CA ILE A 83 37.22 14.48 13.06
C ILE A 83 36.35 14.27 14.30
N GLY A 84 36.19 13.03 14.77
CA GLY A 84 35.55 12.77 16.06
C GLY A 84 35.06 11.35 16.24
N VAL A 85 34.59 11.07 17.46
CA VAL A 85 33.95 9.81 17.85
C VAL A 85 32.58 10.14 18.42
N PHE A 86 31.54 9.55 17.84
CA PHE A 86 30.15 9.89 18.09
C PHE A 86 29.36 8.67 18.54
N THR A 87 28.33 8.88 19.35
CA THR A 87 27.33 7.86 19.66
C THR A 87 26.07 8.11 18.83
N MET A 88 25.79 7.18 17.93
CA MET A 88 24.59 7.14 17.11
C MET A 88 23.47 6.38 17.83
N LYS A 89 22.25 6.90 17.80
CA LYS A 89 21.03 6.15 18.15
C LYS A 89 19.96 6.44 17.11
N ASN A 90 19.38 5.39 16.53
CA ASN A 90 18.35 5.49 15.49
C ASN A 90 18.72 6.47 14.36
N GLY A 91 19.98 6.45 13.91
CA GLY A 91 20.46 7.28 12.81
C GLY A 91 20.83 8.72 13.20
N ARG A 92 20.75 9.10 14.47
CA ARG A 92 21.08 10.45 14.95
C ARG A 92 22.27 10.45 15.90
N ILE A 93 23.09 11.49 15.82
CA ILE A 93 24.14 11.75 16.81
C ILE A 93 23.46 12.16 18.11
N THR A 94 23.78 11.44 19.19
CA THR A 94 23.27 11.73 20.54
C THR A 94 24.36 12.18 21.49
N ASN A 95 25.62 11.90 21.17
CA ASN A 95 26.77 12.31 21.96
C ASN A 95 28.03 12.40 21.09
N GLU A 96 28.96 13.26 21.49
CA GLU A 96 30.33 13.37 20.93
C GLU A 96 31.33 13.08 22.05
N ARG A 97 32.36 12.26 21.80
CA ARG A 97 33.43 12.05 22.76
C ARG A 97 34.24 13.35 22.94
N PRO A 98 34.39 13.88 24.17
CA PRO A 98 35.20 15.07 24.40
C PRO A 98 36.66 14.82 24.01
N LEU A 99 37.20 15.72 23.17
CA LEU A 99 38.60 15.67 22.71
C LEU A 99 39.45 16.82 23.28
N SER A 100 38.97 17.50 24.33
CA SER A 100 39.68 18.64 24.95
C SER A 100 41.02 18.24 25.57
N GLU A 101 41.12 17.01 26.06
CA GLU A 101 42.33 16.45 26.66
C GLU A 101 43.18 15.64 25.67
N LEU A 102 42.84 15.67 24.37
CA LEU A 102 43.59 14.97 23.35
C LEU A 102 44.99 15.56 23.22
N LYS A 103 46.01 14.77 23.56
CA LYS A 103 47.41 15.17 23.48
C LYS A 103 47.98 14.67 22.15
N ARG A 104 48.51 15.58 21.35
CA ARG A 104 49.19 15.27 20.07
C ARG A 104 50.65 14.88 20.32
N ASN A 105 51.20 14.00 19.46
CA ASN A 105 52.62 13.60 19.41
C ASN A 105 53.18 13.19 20.78
N ARG A 106 52.51 12.24 21.44
CA ARG A 106 52.96 11.66 22.71
C ARG A 106 53.48 10.25 22.49
N MET A 107 54.57 9.94 23.21
CA MET A 107 55.04 8.57 23.36
C MET A 107 54.26 7.86 24.46
N LEU A 108 53.84 6.62 24.20
CA LEU A 108 53.06 5.77 25.08
C LEU A 108 53.45 4.31 24.87
N ASP A 109 53.85 3.61 25.94
CA ASP A 109 54.07 2.17 25.89
C ASP A 109 52.70 1.45 25.75
N LEU A 110 52.56 0.59 24.74
CA LEU A 110 51.32 -0.13 24.43
C LEU A 110 51.18 -1.47 25.15
N ASP A 111 52.26 -1.97 25.74
CA ASP A 111 52.29 -3.19 26.53
C ASP A 111 53.04 -3.00 27.84
N ALA A 112 52.87 -3.93 28.77
CA ALA A 112 53.46 -3.87 30.11
C ALA A 112 54.98 -4.15 30.14
N ASN A 113 55.54 -4.67 29.05
CA ASN A 113 56.95 -5.01 28.93
C ASN A 113 57.76 -3.90 28.24
N ASN A 114 57.10 -2.83 27.80
CA ASN A 114 57.62 -1.77 26.95
C ASN A 114 58.24 -2.33 25.65
N GLU A 115 57.63 -3.39 25.10
CA GLU A 115 58.07 -4.01 23.84
C GLU A 115 57.52 -3.28 22.61
N ILE A 116 56.38 -2.61 22.75
CA ILE A 116 55.74 -1.81 21.70
C ILE A 116 55.47 -0.40 22.23
N CYS A 117 55.95 0.62 21.51
CA CYS A 117 55.74 2.02 21.81
C CYS A 117 54.89 2.68 20.70
N TRP A 118 53.97 3.55 21.09
CA TRP A 118 53.17 4.41 20.22
C TRP A 118 53.67 5.84 20.28
N GLU A 119 53.87 6.47 19.13
CA GLU A 119 54.09 7.91 19.01
C GLU A 119 52.94 8.54 18.21
N GLY A 120 52.10 9.34 18.86
CA GLY A 120 50.97 9.98 18.19
C GLY A 120 49.94 10.58 19.12
N ASP A 121 48.70 10.59 18.67
CA ASP A 121 47.57 11.11 19.43
C ASP A 121 47.20 10.19 20.61
N VAL A 122 47.04 10.78 21.80
CA VAL A 122 46.73 10.06 23.04
C VAL A 122 45.61 10.75 23.83
N LEU A 123 44.62 9.97 24.27
CA LEU A 123 43.54 10.37 25.18
C LEU A 123 43.39 9.31 26.27
N GLU A 124 43.29 9.73 27.54
CA GLU A 124 43.17 8.81 28.69
C GLU A 124 44.25 7.70 28.71
N ASP A 125 45.50 8.11 28.43
CA ASP A 125 46.68 7.24 28.38
C ASP A 125 46.53 6.04 27.42
N LYS A 126 45.78 6.25 26.33
CA LYS A 126 45.60 5.29 25.23
C LYS A 126 45.73 5.97 23.87
N PRO A 127 46.15 5.24 22.82
CA PRO A 127 46.09 5.76 21.44
C PRO A 127 44.68 6.25 21.11
N PHE A 128 44.56 7.45 20.57
CA PHE A 128 43.25 8.04 20.25
C PHE A 128 43.33 8.98 19.04
N GLY A 129 43.75 8.45 17.89
CA GLY A 129 43.92 9.25 16.68
C GLY A 129 45.02 8.70 15.78
N TRP A 130 45.70 9.60 15.07
CA TRP A 130 46.77 9.23 14.14
C TRP A 130 48.10 9.05 14.89
N GLY A 131 48.93 8.13 14.41
CA GLY A 131 50.27 7.92 14.95
C GLY A 131 50.96 6.70 14.40
N GLU A 132 52.10 6.40 15.01
CA GLU A 132 53.04 5.36 14.60
C GLU A 132 53.31 4.41 15.77
N ALA A 133 53.46 3.12 15.51
CA ALA A 133 53.86 2.13 16.50
C ALA A 133 55.21 1.52 16.14
N PHE A 134 56.08 1.34 17.12
CA PHE A 134 57.42 0.79 16.99
C PHE A 134 57.63 -0.37 17.96
N ASP A 135 58.49 -1.32 17.60
CA ASP A 135 58.98 -2.32 18.54
C ASP A 135 60.14 -1.81 19.41
N ALA A 136 60.58 -2.62 20.38
CA ALA A 136 61.71 -2.33 21.27
C ALA A 136 63.05 -2.05 20.56
N LYS A 137 63.19 -2.41 19.27
CA LYS A 137 64.37 -2.11 18.44
C LYS A 137 64.18 -0.85 17.60
N ASN A 138 63.14 -0.06 17.87
CA ASN A 138 62.75 1.13 17.14
C ASN A 138 62.42 0.86 15.66
N ARG A 139 61.87 -0.32 15.36
CA ARG A 139 61.43 -0.71 14.00
C ARG A 139 59.95 -0.45 13.86
N LEU A 140 59.55 0.16 12.74
CA LEU A 140 58.17 0.55 12.47
C LEU A 140 57.27 -0.70 12.33
N LEU A 141 56.15 -0.71 13.05
CA LEU A 141 55.14 -1.77 13.03
C LEU A 141 53.85 -1.31 12.36
N TYR A 142 53.43 -0.06 12.62
CA TYR A 142 52.16 0.47 12.16
C TYR A 142 52.20 1.99 11.99
N VAL A 143 51.49 2.51 10.99
CA VAL A 143 51.20 3.95 10.82
C VAL A 143 49.72 4.08 10.48
N GLY A 144 48.93 4.80 11.26
CA GLY A 144 47.52 5.00 10.95
C GLY A 144 46.67 5.43 12.13
N PHE A 145 45.35 5.32 11.99
CA PHE A 145 44.42 5.60 13.08
C PHE A 145 44.31 4.44 14.06
N ARG A 146 44.39 4.75 15.35
CA ARG A 146 44.19 3.78 16.44
C ARG A 146 43.37 4.40 17.56
N ILE A 147 42.38 3.65 18.05
CA ILE A 147 41.60 3.99 19.25
C ILE A 147 41.73 2.83 20.24
N GLY A 148 42.41 3.07 21.35
CA GLY A 148 42.78 2.04 22.31
C GLY A 148 43.67 0.97 21.68
N ASP A 149 43.17 -0.26 21.67
CA ASP A 149 43.84 -1.44 21.12
C ASP A 149 43.47 -1.73 19.65
N GLN A 150 42.55 -0.95 19.07
CA GLN A 150 41.99 -1.23 17.75
C GLN A 150 42.50 -0.25 16.70
N ASN A 151 43.03 -0.80 15.61
CA ASN A 151 43.20 -0.07 14.37
C ASN A 151 41.82 0.23 13.76
N VAL A 152 41.64 1.47 13.33
CA VAL A 152 40.37 1.99 12.80
C VAL A 152 40.64 2.84 11.57
N CYS A 153 39.62 3.10 10.78
CA CYS A 153 39.60 3.88 9.55
C CYS A 153 40.57 3.35 8.50
N TYR A 154 41.82 3.76 8.55
CA TYR A 154 42.88 3.30 7.66
C TYR A 154 44.23 3.37 8.34
N GLY A 155 45.13 2.54 7.82
CA GLY A 155 46.47 2.41 8.35
C GLY A 155 47.29 1.39 7.58
N THR A 156 48.58 1.41 7.85
CA THR A 156 49.61 0.62 7.20
C THR A 156 50.36 -0.18 8.24
N THR A 157 50.48 -1.49 8.09
CA THR A 157 51.36 -2.32 8.90
C THR A 157 52.62 -2.67 8.13
N TYR A 158 53.70 -2.99 8.84
CA TYR A 158 55.02 -3.23 8.27
C TYR A 158 55.61 -4.55 8.77
N TYR A 159 56.44 -5.19 7.93
CA TYR A 159 57.31 -6.27 8.34
C TYR A 159 58.53 -5.69 9.08
N PRO A 160 58.71 -5.96 10.39
CA PRO A 160 59.71 -5.24 11.19
C PRO A 160 61.15 -5.54 10.74
N ASP A 161 61.40 -6.74 10.23
CA ASP A 161 62.75 -7.18 9.82
C ASP A 161 63.21 -6.53 8.50
N THR A 162 62.28 -6.22 7.60
CA THR A 162 62.59 -5.68 6.26
C THR A 162 62.18 -4.23 6.08
N GLY A 163 61.29 -3.71 6.93
CA GLY A 163 60.67 -2.39 6.81
C GLY A 163 59.69 -2.28 5.63
N THR A 164 59.38 -3.38 4.95
CA THR A 164 58.41 -3.37 3.84
C THR A 164 56.98 -3.33 4.37
N ILE A 165 56.08 -2.72 3.62
CA ILE A 165 54.65 -2.73 3.93
C ILE A 165 54.17 -4.19 3.99
N ALA A 166 53.36 -4.53 4.99
CA ALA A 166 52.68 -5.81 5.12
C ALA A 166 51.22 -5.69 4.68
N TYR A 167 50.53 -4.65 5.14
CA TYR A 167 49.17 -4.31 4.70
C TYR A 167 49.00 -2.79 4.63
N LEU A 168 48.30 -2.30 3.62
CA LEU A 168 47.87 -0.92 3.46
C LEU A 168 46.38 -0.95 3.14
N GLY A 169 45.53 -0.33 3.97
CA GLY A 169 44.10 -0.30 3.66
C GLY A 169 43.24 0.14 4.82
N ASN A 170 41.94 -0.17 4.72
CA ASN A 170 41.01 0.17 5.77
C ASN A 170 41.03 -0.82 6.93
N TRP A 171 40.62 -0.32 8.08
CA TRP A 171 40.55 -1.06 9.33
C TRP A 171 39.20 -0.83 10.01
N CYS A 172 38.70 -1.88 10.65
CA CYS A 172 37.55 -1.79 11.53
C CYS A 172 37.74 -2.77 12.67
N ARG A 173 37.64 -2.29 13.92
CA ARG A 173 37.84 -3.10 15.13
C ARG A 173 39.14 -3.90 15.15
N GLY A 174 40.23 -3.29 14.69
CA GLY A 174 41.54 -3.94 14.64
C GLY A 174 41.67 -5.03 13.56
N LYS A 175 40.69 -5.18 12.67
CA LYS A 175 40.70 -6.16 11.58
C LYS A 175 40.77 -5.45 10.23
N ARG A 176 41.39 -6.09 9.24
CA ARG A 176 41.40 -5.63 7.85
C ARG A 176 39.96 -5.59 7.35
N TRP A 177 39.60 -4.45 6.79
CA TRP A 177 38.25 -4.15 6.33
C TRP A 177 38.34 -3.26 5.10
N GLY A 178 37.26 -3.12 4.33
CA GLY A 178 37.22 -2.20 3.19
C GLY A 178 38.29 -2.51 2.13
N PHE A 179 38.70 -1.52 1.35
CA PHE A 179 39.72 -1.74 0.32
C PHE A 179 41.12 -1.80 0.95
N GLY A 180 41.95 -2.73 0.47
CA GLY A 180 43.32 -2.84 0.95
C GLY A 180 44.22 -3.76 0.12
N HIS A 181 45.52 -3.56 0.32
CA HIS A 181 46.63 -4.23 -0.33
C HIS A 181 47.45 -5.00 0.70
N CYS A 182 47.71 -6.28 0.46
CA CYS A 182 48.67 -7.09 1.22
C CYS A 182 49.93 -7.33 0.38
N TYR A 183 51.08 -7.22 1.02
CA TYR A 183 52.39 -7.46 0.40
C TYR A 183 53.11 -8.57 1.17
N ASP A 184 54.11 -9.18 0.56
CA ASP A 184 55.05 -10.04 1.29
C ASP A 184 56.26 -9.26 1.84
N SER A 185 57.14 -9.95 2.57
CA SER A 185 58.33 -9.35 3.17
C SER A 185 59.37 -8.85 2.15
N SER A 186 59.23 -9.16 0.86
CA SER A 186 60.05 -8.60 -0.21
C SER A 186 59.47 -7.32 -0.80
N GLY A 187 58.25 -6.93 -0.39
CA GLY A 187 57.49 -5.81 -0.95
C GLY A 187 56.70 -6.16 -2.21
N THR A 188 56.54 -7.45 -2.53
CA THR A 188 55.73 -7.87 -3.69
C THR A 188 54.26 -7.92 -3.31
N LEU A 189 53.38 -7.27 -4.09
CA LEU A 189 51.92 -7.31 -3.90
C LEU A 189 51.41 -8.75 -4.02
N ARG A 190 50.69 -9.23 -3.00
CA ARG A 190 50.13 -10.57 -2.94
C ARG A 190 48.63 -10.58 -3.17
N GLU A 191 47.92 -9.68 -2.50
CA GLU A 191 46.46 -9.61 -2.56
C GLU A 191 46.03 -8.14 -2.59
N GLU A 192 45.01 -7.87 -3.39
CA GLU A 192 44.36 -6.56 -3.51
C GLU A 192 42.86 -6.79 -3.62
N GLY A 193 42.07 -5.99 -2.88
CA GLY A 193 40.62 -6.02 -3.00
C GLY A 193 39.91 -5.63 -1.72
N ILE A 194 38.66 -6.09 -1.60
CA ILE A 194 37.81 -5.81 -0.44
C ILE A 194 38.05 -6.83 0.66
N TRP A 195 38.39 -6.33 1.84
CA TRP A 195 38.59 -7.08 3.07
C TRP A 195 37.36 -6.96 3.96
N MET A 196 37.08 -8.04 4.67
CA MET A 196 35.98 -8.13 5.61
C MET A 196 36.38 -9.06 6.73
N ASN A 197 36.49 -8.54 7.96
CA ASN A 197 36.82 -9.35 9.13
C ASN A 197 38.09 -10.19 8.90
N ASP A 198 39.16 -9.56 8.39
CA ASP A 198 40.44 -10.18 8.00
C ASP A 198 40.41 -11.18 6.82
N ALA A 199 39.27 -11.38 6.17
CA ALA A 199 39.15 -12.21 4.98
C ALA A 199 39.00 -11.35 3.71
N LEU A 200 39.75 -11.69 2.67
CA LEU A 200 39.56 -11.12 1.34
C LEU A 200 38.25 -11.65 0.74
N VAL A 201 37.38 -10.75 0.28
CA VAL A 201 36.14 -11.07 -0.43
C VAL A 201 36.49 -11.63 -1.81
N LYS A 202 36.35 -12.95 -1.97
CA LYS A 202 36.74 -13.65 -3.19
C LYS A 202 35.76 -13.48 -4.35
N SER A 203 34.50 -13.20 -4.05
CA SER A 203 33.44 -13.05 -5.07
C SER A 203 32.35 -12.12 -4.57
N THR A 204 31.84 -11.28 -5.47
CA THR A 204 30.62 -10.49 -5.27
C THR A 204 29.38 -11.19 -5.86
N CYS A 205 29.58 -12.31 -6.55
CA CYS A 205 28.53 -13.19 -7.02
C CYS A 205 28.45 -14.40 -6.07
N VAL A 206 27.40 -14.44 -5.26
CA VAL A 206 27.18 -15.51 -4.28
C VAL A 206 26.11 -16.45 -4.81
N ARG A 207 26.44 -17.74 -4.86
CA ARG A 207 25.51 -18.80 -5.18
C ARG A 207 25.32 -19.73 -3.98
N ILE A 208 24.07 -20.00 -3.62
CA ILE A 208 23.67 -20.89 -2.52
C ILE A 208 22.94 -22.07 -3.14
N ASP A 209 23.53 -23.26 -3.09
CA ASP A 209 22.96 -24.50 -3.62
C ASP A 209 22.57 -25.52 -2.54
N ASP A 210 22.74 -25.16 -1.27
CA ASP A 210 22.48 -26.08 -0.17
C ASP A 210 21.01 -26.04 0.26
N SER A 211 20.30 -27.11 -0.06
CA SER A 211 18.92 -27.39 0.36
C SER A 211 18.67 -27.27 1.88
N SER A 212 19.70 -27.40 2.72
CA SER A 212 19.59 -27.45 4.18
C SER A 212 19.91 -26.13 4.90
N LEU A 213 20.43 -25.13 4.20
CA LEU A 213 20.94 -23.91 4.84
C LEU A 213 19.85 -22.86 5.12
N ARG A 214 19.90 -22.37 6.35
CA ARG A 214 19.52 -21.01 6.74
C ARG A 214 20.44 -20.04 5.98
N LEU A 215 19.89 -19.04 5.28
CA LEU A 215 20.70 -17.98 4.63
C LEU A 215 21.51 -17.24 5.70
N CYS A 216 22.79 -17.54 5.84
CA CYS A 216 23.71 -16.84 6.75
C CYS A 216 24.95 -16.34 5.99
N GLY A 217 25.61 -15.33 6.54
CA GLY A 217 26.89 -14.83 6.02
C GLY A 217 26.83 -14.11 4.68
N LEU A 218 25.65 -13.61 4.26
CA LEU A 218 25.54 -12.75 3.09
C LEU A 218 26.17 -11.39 3.38
N HIS A 219 27.35 -11.16 2.83
CA HIS A 219 28.05 -9.90 2.97
C HIS A 219 27.40 -8.80 2.10
N SER A 220 27.39 -7.56 2.57
CA SER A 220 26.67 -6.48 1.87
C SER A 220 27.29 -5.99 0.56
N VAL A 221 28.52 -6.42 0.24
CA VAL A 221 29.21 -6.11 -1.02
C VAL A 221 28.83 -7.06 -2.17
N ILE A 222 27.86 -7.96 -1.98
CA ILE A 222 27.35 -8.79 -3.08
C ILE A 222 26.69 -7.93 -4.17
N ALA A 223 27.01 -8.25 -5.42
CA ALA A 223 26.38 -7.69 -6.61
C ALA A 223 25.35 -8.64 -7.23
N SER A 224 25.51 -9.95 -7.03
CA SER A 224 24.56 -10.96 -7.51
C SER A 224 24.35 -12.02 -6.44
N LEU A 225 23.08 -12.35 -6.18
CA LEU A 225 22.68 -13.44 -5.31
C LEU A 225 21.86 -14.46 -6.10
N ALA A 226 22.38 -15.67 -6.22
CA ALA A 226 21.70 -16.81 -6.83
C ALA A 226 21.40 -17.88 -5.77
N ILE A 227 20.13 -18.16 -5.55
CA ILE A 227 19.67 -19.26 -4.70
C ILE A 227 19.26 -20.39 -5.65
N GLY A 228 19.77 -21.60 -5.42
CA GLY A 228 19.49 -22.78 -6.20
C GLY A 228 18.06 -23.29 -6.03
N ASP A 229 17.76 -24.41 -6.65
CA ASP A 229 16.46 -25.07 -6.55
C ASP A 229 16.31 -25.78 -5.18
N GLY A 230 15.10 -25.78 -4.62
CA GLY A 230 14.76 -26.45 -3.36
C GLY A 230 15.52 -25.93 -2.14
N CYS A 231 16.08 -24.72 -2.21
CA CYS A 231 16.87 -24.14 -1.15
C CYS A 231 16.02 -23.42 -0.11
N CYS A 232 16.53 -23.32 1.13
CA CYS A 232 15.93 -22.55 2.22
C CYS A 232 14.50 -22.99 2.58
N GLU A 233 14.19 -24.27 2.48
CA GLU A 233 12.85 -24.83 2.76
C GLU A 233 12.34 -24.47 4.16
N ARG A 234 13.23 -24.45 5.17
CA ARG A 234 12.90 -24.15 6.57
C ARG A 234 12.92 -22.67 6.92
N SER A 235 13.29 -21.80 5.99
CA SER A 235 13.34 -20.36 6.23
C SER A 235 11.92 -19.80 6.21
N ALA A 236 11.52 -19.14 7.30
CA ALA A 236 10.20 -18.50 7.41
C ALA A 236 10.13 -17.18 6.62
N GLU A 237 11.27 -16.58 6.28
CA GLU A 237 11.34 -15.29 5.61
C GLU A 237 12.61 -15.13 4.76
N LEU A 238 12.52 -14.24 3.76
CA LEU A 238 13.67 -13.63 3.10
C LEU A 238 13.56 -12.11 3.21
N CYS A 239 14.48 -11.49 3.93
CA CYS A 239 14.53 -10.04 4.12
C CYS A 239 15.88 -9.49 3.64
N LEU A 240 15.89 -8.87 2.46
CA LEU A 240 17.06 -8.16 1.93
C LEU A 240 16.82 -6.65 2.03
N ARG A 241 17.63 -5.99 2.86
CA ARG A 241 17.53 -4.56 3.14
C ARG A 241 18.89 -3.90 3.00
N HIS A 242 18.95 -2.73 2.36
CA HIS A 242 20.14 -1.87 2.30
C HIS A 242 21.39 -2.48 1.62
N TYR A 243 21.24 -3.51 0.79
CA TYR A 243 22.35 -3.99 -0.05
C TYR A 243 22.58 -2.99 -1.19
N GLN A 244 23.53 -2.09 -0.98
CA GLN A 244 23.82 -0.97 -1.89
C GLN A 244 24.31 -1.44 -3.27
N HIS A 245 24.96 -2.60 -3.32
CA HIS A 245 25.63 -3.12 -4.52
C HIS A 245 24.83 -4.22 -5.23
N LEU A 246 23.77 -4.75 -4.63
CA LEU A 246 23.03 -5.89 -5.17
C LEU A 246 22.27 -5.48 -6.44
N GLN A 247 22.67 -6.03 -7.58
CA GLN A 247 22.12 -5.75 -8.91
C GLN A 247 21.13 -6.81 -9.39
N SER A 248 21.36 -8.07 -9.02
CA SER A 248 20.52 -9.19 -9.45
C SER A 248 20.24 -10.17 -8.32
N LEU A 249 18.99 -10.62 -8.26
CA LEU A 249 18.54 -11.69 -7.38
C LEU A 249 17.87 -12.78 -8.22
N SER A 250 18.40 -13.99 -8.17
CA SER A 250 17.80 -15.17 -8.79
C SER A 250 17.48 -16.20 -7.72
N ILE A 251 16.27 -16.73 -7.71
CA ILE A 251 15.84 -17.75 -6.76
C ILE A 251 15.29 -18.93 -7.55
N GLY A 252 15.87 -20.11 -7.36
CA GLY A 252 15.52 -21.34 -8.06
C GLY A 252 14.13 -21.86 -7.69
N ARG A 253 13.73 -22.93 -8.37
CA ARG A 253 12.42 -23.59 -8.24
C ARG A 253 12.22 -24.20 -6.86
N GLY A 254 11.03 -24.05 -6.29
CA GLY A 254 10.61 -24.67 -5.03
C GLY A 254 11.36 -24.17 -3.79
N SER A 255 12.12 -23.09 -3.92
CA SER A 255 12.86 -22.50 -2.80
C SER A 255 11.91 -21.72 -1.89
N PHE A 256 12.24 -21.63 -0.60
CA PHE A 256 11.41 -20.92 0.39
C PHE A 256 9.95 -21.42 0.47
N ALA A 257 9.72 -22.72 0.34
CA ALA A 257 8.38 -23.31 0.32
C ALA A 257 7.54 -23.00 1.59
N GLN A 258 8.19 -22.84 2.75
CA GLN A 258 7.55 -22.49 4.04
C GLN A 258 7.69 -21.01 4.41
N ALA A 259 8.20 -20.17 3.52
CA ALA A 259 8.34 -18.76 3.82
C ALA A 259 7.01 -18.02 3.71
N HIS A 260 6.71 -17.22 4.72
CA HIS A 260 5.51 -16.39 4.80
C HIS A 260 5.82 -14.92 4.51
N THR A 261 7.10 -14.54 4.46
CA THR A 261 7.52 -13.15 4.27
C THR A 261 8.64 -13.05 3.23
N LEU A 262 8.45 -12.16 2.25
CA LEU A 262 9.49 -11.69 1.34
C LEU A 262 9.56 -10.17 1.42
N VAL A 263 10.73 -9.62 1.75
CA VAL A 263 10.98 -8.18 1.78
C VAL A 263 12.25 -7.84 1.02
N LEU A 264 12.10 -7.04 -0.02
CA LEU A 264 13.18 -6.39 -0.76
C LEU A 264 13.01 -4.87 -0.59
N GLN A 265 13.90 -4.26 0.20
CA GLN A 265 13.74 -2.85 0.57
C GLN A 265 15.07 -2.09 0.53
N TYR A 266 15.04 -0.85 0.02
CA TYR A 266 16.22 0.03 -0.02
C TYR A 266 17.41 -0.61 -0.77
N LEU A 267 17.18 -1.08 -2.00
CA LEU A 267 18.20 -1.72 -2.84
C LEU A 267 18.46 -0.84 -4.07
N PRO A 268 19.32 0.20 -3.96
CA PRO A 268 19.45 1.23 -4.99
C PRO A 268 20.06 0.73 -6.31
N ALA A 269 20.85 -0.34 -6.25
CA ALA A 269 21.45 -0.95 -7.44
C ALA A 269 20.63 -2.10 -8.04
N LEU A 270 19.53 -2.55 -7.41
CA LEU A 270 18.82 -3.75 -7.86
C LEU A 270 18.10 -3.50 -9.18
N GLU A 271 18.44 -4.27 -10.21
CA GLU A 271 17.92 -4.10 -11.57
C GLU A 271 16.94 -5.20 -11.95
N SER A 272 17.18 -6.43 -11.50
CA SER A 272 16.40 -7.61 -11.90
C SER A 272 16.21 -8.62 -10.78
N VAL A 273 15.01 -9.19 -10.75
CA VAL A 273 14.64 -10.28 -9.85
C VAL A 273 14.02 -11.40 -10.68
N VAL A 274 14.55 -12.61 -10.53
CA VAL A 274 14.03 -13.84 -11.15
C VAL A 274 13.66 -14.81 -10.04
N VAL A 275 12.42 -15.29 -10.05
CA VAL A 275 11.88 -16.23 -9.07
C VAL A 275 11.37 -17.46 -9.80
N GLY A 276 11.88 -18.63 -9.45
CA GLY A 276 11.54 -19.92 -10.05
C GLY A 276 10.12 -20.40 -9.72
N GLU A 277 9.72 -21.48 -10.36
CA GLU A 277 8.40 -22.11 -10.15
C GLU A 277 8.18 -22.53 -8.69
N ASP A 278 6.95 -22.35 -8.19
CA ASP A 278 6.51 -22.71 -6.84
C ASP A 278 7.37 -22.16 -5.68
N THR A 279 8.10 -21.07 -5.94
CA THR A 279 8.95 -20.39 -4.96
C THR A 279 8.15 -19.30 -4.23
N PHE A 280 8.22 -19.29 -2.89
CA PHE A 280 7.33 -18.50 -2.02
C PHE A 280 5.83 -18.77 -2.28
N ALA A 281 5.41 -20.01 -2.06
CA ALA A 281 4.05 -20.47 -2.39
C ALA A 281 2.96 -20.12 -1.34
N CYS A 282 3.35 -19.54 -0.19
CA CYS A 282 2.47 -19.31 0.96
C CYS A 282 2.75 -17.95 1.66
N LEU A 283 2.91 -16.87 0.88
CA LEU A 283 3.22 -15.55 1.43
C LEU A 283 2.04 -14.94 2.18
N GLU A 284 2.33 -14.42 3.36
CA GLU A 284 1.45 -13.53 4.12
C GLU A 284 1.84 -12.07 3.91
N ASN A 285 3.14 -11.79 3.69
CA ASN A 285 3.65 -10.45 3.42
C ASN A 285 4.68 -10.46 2.28
N CYS A 286 4.42 -9.68 1.24
CA CYS A 286 5.32 -9.52 0.10
C CYS A 286 5.58 -8.03 -0.16
N VAL A 287 6.83 -7.59 -0.05
CA VAL A 287 7.18 -6.18 -0.12
C VAL A 287 8.36 -5.94 -1.06
N PHE A 288 8.15 -5.06 -2.03
CA PHE A 288 9.17 -4.45 -2.88
C PHE A 288 9.05 -2.94 -2.69
N GLU A 289 10.01 -2.33 -2.00
CA GLU A 289 9.92 -0.90 -1.70
C GLU A 289 11.27 -0.18 -1.85
N ARG A 290 11.22 1.01 -2.48
CA ARG A 290 12.38 1.89 -2.71
C ARG A 290 13.50 1.19 -3.47
N LEU A 291 13.19 0.81 -4.71
CA LEU A 291 14.09 0.14 -5.64
C LEU A 291 14.25 1.00 -6.91
N PRO A 292 15.03 2.09 -6.87
CA PRO A 292 15.06 3.12 -7.91
C PRO A 292 15.58 2.66 -9.27
N ARG A 293 16.34 1.55 -9.34
CA ARG A 293 16.85 0.95 -10.59
C ARG A 293 16.12 -0.33 -11.00
N PHE A 294 15.12 -0.76 -10.24
CA PHE A 294 14.47 -2.06 -10.45
C PHE A 294 13.61 -2.04 -11.72
N SER A 295 14.03 -2.84 -12.70
CA SER A 295 13.52 -2.76 -14.07
C SER A 295 12.70 -3.98 -14.50
N THR A 296 13.04 -5.17 -13.97
CA THR A 296 12.45 -6.44 -14.43
C THR A 296 12.17 -7.39 -13.26
N LEU A 297 10.93 -7.90 -13.22
CA LEU A 297 10.52 -9.00 -12.36
C LEU A 297 10.02 -10.17 -13.22
N ARG A 298 10.68 -11.32 -13.12
CA ARG A 298 10.31 -12.56 -13.83
C ARG A 298 9.96 -13.66 -12.85
N LEU A 299 8.81 -14.28 -13.05
CA LEU A 299 8.21 -15.24 -12.15
C LEU A 299 7.91 -16.57 -12.86
N GLY A 300 8.33 -17.68 -12.27
CA GLY A 300 7.86 -19.01 -12.63
C GLY A 300 6.40 -19.20 -12.24
N ARG A 301 5.81 -20.31 -12.67
CA ARG A 301 4.43 -20.63 -12.32
C ARG A 301 4.29 -20.81 -10.80
N GLY A 302 3.27 -20.23 -10.19
CA GLY A 302 3.03 -20.33 -8.74
C GLY A 302 4.01 -19.54 -7.85
N ALA A 303 4.95 -18.80 -8.45
CA ALA A 303 5.89 -17.98 -7.70
C ALA A 303 5.19 -16.76 -7.07
N LEU A 304 5.63 -16.38 -5.86
CA LEU A 304 5.07 -15.27 -5.08
C LEU A 304 3.55 -15.39 -4.91
N ARG A 305 3.11 -16.54 -4.42
CA ARG A 305 1.69 -16.83 -4.16
C ARG A 305 1.34 -16.50 -2.72
N GLY A 306 0.21 -15.84 -2.50
CA GLY A 306 -0.33 -15.62 -1.16
C GLY A 306 -0.74 -16.92 -0.46
N ASN A 307 -0.77 -16.92 0.87
CA ASN A 307 -1.22 -18.05 1.66
C ASN A 307 -2.75 -18.26 1.54
N GLY A 308 -3.15 -19.21 0.70
CA GLY A 308 -4.55 -19.53 0.41
C GLY A 308 -5.26 -20.42 1.45
N THR A 309 -4.66 -20.67 2.62
CA THR A 309 -5.30 -21.51 3.65
C THR A 309 -6.51 -20.82 4.28
N VAL A 310 -7.43 -21.63 4.82
CA VAL A 310 -8.64 -21.15 5.53
C VAL A 310 -8.29 -20.27 6.74
N SER A 311 -7.12 -20.49 7.37
CA SER A 311 -6.64 -19.65 8.49
C SER A 311 -6.40 -18.18 8.12
N GLN A 312 -6.13 -17.92 6.83
CA GLN A 312 -5.93 -16.56 6.32
C GLN A 312 -7.22 -15.90 5.84
N GLN A 313 -8.34 -16.63 5.79
CA GLN A 313 -9.64 -16.07 5.44
C GLN A 313 -10.22 -15.25 6.60
N GLN A 314 -10.59 -14.00 6.33
CA GLN A 314 -11.34 -13.13 7.22
C GLN A 314 -12.86 -13.32 7.09
N SER A 315 -13.33 -13.94 6.00
CA SER A 315 -14.73 -14.27 5.74
C SER A 315 -14.85 -15.70 5.23
N SER A 316 -15.78 -16.47 5.79
CA SER A 316 -16.15 -17.81 5.32
C SER A 316 -17.16 -17.79 4.16
N VAL A 317 -17.67 -16.60 3.80
CA VAL A 317 -18.62 -16.40 2.71
C VAL A 317 -17.91 -15.69 1.56
N PRO A 318 -18.05 -16.18 0.31
CA PRO A 318 -17.52 -15.52 -0.88
C PRO A 318 -18.04 -14.07 -1.04
N PRO A 319 -17.21 -13.14 -1.56
CA PRO A 319 -15.82 -13.35 -1.95
C PRO A 319 -14.88 -13.50 -0.74
N PHE A 320 -14.04 -14.53 -0.75
CA PHE A 320 -13.09 -14.80 0.34
C PHE A 320 -12.09 -13.67 0.47
N ASN A 321 -12.00 -13.06 1.65
CA ASN A 321 -11.06 -11.99 1.96
C ASN A 321 -9.84 -12.58 2.70
N TYR A 322 -8.64 -12.49 2.13
CA TYR A 322 -7.42 -13.00 2.75
C TYR A 322 -6.66 -11.91 3.50
N LYS A 323 -5.96 -12.23 4.59
CA LYS A 323 -5.13 -11.26 5.34
C LYS A 323 -3.82 -10.89 4.64
N ASN A 324 -3.43 -11.64 3.61
CA ASN A 324 -2.12 -11.53 2.97
C ASN A 324 -1.96 -10.17 2.27
N THR A 325 -0.75 -9.60 2.36
CA THR A 325 -0.43 -8.26 1.84
C THR A 325 0.65 -8.29 0.75
N LEU A 326 0.43 -7.51 -0.32
CA LEU A 326 1.39 -7.24 -1.38
C LEU A 326 1.60 -5.73 -1.52
N LEU A 327 2.86 -5.29 -1.41
CA LEU A 327 3.26 -3.89 -1.54
C LEU A 327 4.32 -3.75 -2.63
N LEU A 328 4.02 -2.96 -3.66
CA LEU A 328 5.00 -2.48 -4.64
C LEU A 328 5.04 -0.95 -4.55
N CYS A 329 6.08 -0.40 -3.93
CA CYS A 329 6.18 1.03 -3.63
C CYS A 329 7.52 1.61 -4.10
N ASP A 330 7.54 2.82 -4.65
CA ASP A 330 8.79 3.49 -5.05
C ASP A 330 9.63 2.67 -6.03
N LEU A 331 9.01 2.26 -7.14
CA LEU A 331 9.61 1.48 -8.22
C LEU A 331 9.57 2.28 -9.54
N PRO A 332 10.27 3.43 -9.62
CA PRO A 332 10.06 4.43 -10.67
C PRO A 332 10.40 3.95 -12.08
N VAL A 333 11.24 2.91 -12.22
CA VAL A 333 11.73 2.43 -13.52
C VAL A 333 11.34 0.98 -13.84
N LEU A 334 10.41 0.38 -13.07
CA LEU A 334 9.94 -0.99 -13.34
C LEU A 334 9.25 -1.04 -14.70
N ARG A 335 9.85 -1.74 -15.68
CA ARG A 335 9.34 -1.81 -17.06
C ARG A 335 8.55 -3.07 -17.35
N SER A 336 8.98 -4.19 -16.78
CA SER A 336 8.47 -5.52 -17.12
C SER A 336 8.15 -6.35 -15.89
N LEU A 337 6.90 -6.82 -15.83
CA LEU A 337 6.40 -7.78 -14.87
C LEU A 337 5.90 -9.02 -15.63
N GLU A 338 6.67 -10.10 -15.58
CA GLU A 338 6.40 -11.32 -16.34
C GLU A 338 6.25 -12.52 -15.40
N GLY A 339 5.29 -13.40 -15.70
CA GLY A 339 4.94 -14.54 -14.87
C GLY A 339 4.23 -15.64 -15.66
N ALA A 340 4.44 -16.89 -15.26
CA ALA A 340 3.87 -18.07 -15.93
C ALA A 340 2.53 -18.56 -15.33
N GLY A 341 1.84 -17.70 -14.57
CA GLY A 341 0.54 -17.98 -13.96
C GLY A 341 0.65 -18.45 -12.51
N MET A 342 -0.48 -18.48 -11.82
CA MET A 342 -0.65 -18.63 -10.37
C MET A 342 0.16 -17.62 -9.53
N ASN A 343 0.51 -16.47 -10.12
CA ASN A 343 1.31 -15.43 -9.46
C ASN A 343 0.41 -14.42 -8.75
N PHE A 344 0.79 -13.96 -7.57
CA PHE A 344 0.05 -12.95 -6.81
C PHE A 344 -1.42 -13.28 -6.50
N VAL A 345 -1.80 -14.56 -6.48
CA VAL A 345 -3.14 -14.98 -6.02
C VAL A 345 -3.20 -15.03 -4.49
N PHE A 346 -4.41 -14.88 -3.93
CA PHE A 346 -4.67 -14.89 -2.48
C PHE A 346 -4.12 -13.68 -1.70
N PHE A 347 -3.70 -12.59 -2.35
CA PHE A 347 -3.38 -11.34 -1.66
C PHE A 347 -4.64 -10.52 -1.42
N GLY A 348 -5.20 -10.57 -0.22
CA GLY A 348 -6.41 -9.80 0.05
C GLY A 348 -6.16 -8.30 0.15
N MET A 349 -4.93 -7.84 0.41
CA MET A 349 -4.56 -6.42 0.30
C MET A 349 -3.41 -6.21 -0.68
N VAL A 350 -3.63 -5.38 -1.70
CA VAL A 350 -2.62 -5.02 -2.70
C VAL A 350 -2.46 -3.50 -2.74
N VAL A 351 -1.22 -3.02 -2.66
CA VAL A 351 -0.89 -1.59 -2.69
C VAL A 351 0.20 -1.35 -3.72
N PHE A 352 -0.08 -0.49 -4.69
CA PHE A 352 0.88 0.03 -5.66
C PHE A 352 1.01 1.54 -5.51
N GLU A 353 2.23 2.03 -5.31
CA GLU A 353 2.49 3.44 -5.09
C GLU A 353 3.78 3.87 -5.80
N ARG A 354 3.70 4.90 -6.65
CA ARG A 354 4.85 5.41 -7.43
C ARG A 354 5.54 4.31 -8.25
N VAL A 355 4.76 3.66 -9.12
CA VAL A 355 5.22 2.65 -10.10
C VAL A 355 4.80 3.03 -11.55
N PRO A 356 5.24 4.19 -12.06
CA PRO A 356 4.68 4.78 -13.29
C PRO A 356 5.18 4.15 -14.60
N ALA A 357 6.34 3.50 -14.61
CA ALA A 357 7.05 3.12 -15.83
C ALA A 357 6.70 1.74 -16.42
N VAL A 358 5.73 1.03 -15.84
CA VAL A 358 5.39 -0.34 -16.27
C VAL A 358 4.85 -0.31 -17.70
N GLN A 359 5.46 -1.11 -18.58
CA GLN A 359 5.08 -1.22 -19.99
C GLN A 359 4.56 -2.60 -20.34
N THR A 360 5.23 -3.64 -19.84
CA THR A 360 4.89 -5.04 -20.12
C THR A 360 4.37 -5.70 -18.85
N VAL A 361 3.13 -6.20 -18.90
CA VAL A 361 2.56 -7.05 -17.86
C VAL A 361 2.06 -8.34 -18.50
N ARG A 362 2.85 -9.41 -18.36
CA ARG A 362 2.52 -10.75 -18.86
C ARG A 362 2.41 -11.68 -17.68
N LEU A 363 1.23 -11.77 -17.09
CA LEU A 363 0.95 -12.77 -16.06
C LEU A 363 -0.20 -13.64 -16.57
N GLY A 364 -0.32 -14.86 -16.04
CA GLY A 364 -1.48 -15.71 -16.34
C GLY A 364 -2.81 -15.06 -15.94
N ASP A 365 -3.90 -15.51 -16.53
CA ASP A 365 -5.26 -14.97 -16.31
C ASP A 365 -5.73 -15.08 -14.85
N ASP A 366 -5.13 -16.01 -14.11
CA ASP A 366 -5.38 -16.21 -12.69
C ASP A 366 -4.73 -15.16 -11.78
N ALA A 367 -3.81 -14.35 -12.28
CA ALA A 367 -3.03 -13.45 -11.43
C ALA A 367 -3.91 -12.41 -10.74
N PHE A 368 -3.61 -12.13 -9.47
CA PHE A 368 -4.40 -11.21 -8.62
C PHE A 368 -5.83 -11.67 -8.34
N GLN A 369 -6.14 -12.96 -8.46
CA GLN A 369 -7.36 -13.51 -7.87
C GLN A 369 -7.37 -13.35 -6.35
N TYR A 370 -8.57 -13.10 -5.80
CA TYR A 370 -8.84 -12.90 -4.37
C TYR A 370 -8.23 -11.62 -3.75
N VAL A 371 -8.05 -10.57 -4.55
CA VAL A 371 -7.79 -9.22 -4.04
C VAL A 371 -9.06 -8.62 -3.46
N PHE A 372 -9.02 -8.26 -2.17
CA PHE A 372 -10.16 -7.70 -1.45
C PHE A 372 -10.03 -6.20 -1.17
N ARG A 373 -8.81 -5.68 -0.98
CA ARG A 373 -8.50 -4.27 -0.81
C ARG A 373 -7.41 -3.90 -1.79
N PHE A 374 -7.65 -2.86 -2.58
CA PHE A 374 -6.71 -2.42 -3.58
C PHE A 374 -6.49 -0.91 -3.49
N GLN A 375 -5.23 -0.48 -3.49
CA GLN A 375 -4.83 0.92 -3.61
C GLN A 375 -3.80 1.05 -4.73
N ALA A 376 -4.02 2.01 -5.62
CA ALA A 376 -3.06 2.39 -6.65
C ALA A 376 -2.89 3.91 -6.68
N VAL A 377 -1.64 4.38 -6.64
CA VAL A 377 -1.26 5.77 -6.80
C VAL A 377 -0.06 5.81 -7.75
N GLU A 378 -0.18 6.53 -8.87
CA GLU A 378 0.87 6.59 -9.91
C GLU A 378 1.31 5.19 -10.41
N ALA A 379 0.34 4.30 -10.65
CA ALA A 379 0.58 2.91 -11.06
C ALA A 379 -0.45 2.40 -12.09
N SER A 380 -0.80 3.23 -13.08
CA SER A 380 -1.95 3.03 -13.99
C SER A 380 -1.99 1.68 -14.70
N ARG A 381 -0.86 1.17 -15.20
CA ARG A 381 -0.80 -0.12 -15.91
C ARG A 381 -0.98 -1.33 -15.02
N LEU A 382 -0.42 -1.31 -13.81
CA LEU A 382 -0.65 -2.37 -12.83
C LEU A 382 -2.06 -2.31 -12.26
N GLN A 383 -2.59 -1.11 -12.08
CA GLN A 383 -3.99 -0.89 -11.74
C GLN A 383 -4.91 -1.52 -12.77
N GLU A 384 -4.77 -1.20 -14.05
CA GLU A 384 -5.53 -1.82 -15.15
C GLU A 384 -5.45 -3.35 -15.09
N CYS A 385 -4.25 -3.90 -14.90
CA CYS A 385 -4.02 -5.35 -14.80
C CYS A 385 -4.78 -6.02 -13.64
N VAL A 386 -4.73 -5.46 -12.43
CA VAL A 386 -5.45 -6.03 -11.26
C VAL A 386 -6.95 -5.96 -11.48
N LEU A 387 -7.43 -4.85 -12.02
CA LEU A 387 -8.86 -4.61 -12.23
C LEU A 387 -9.48 -5.53 -13.29
N VAL A 388 -8.73 -5.88 -14.35
CA VAL A 388 -9.18 -6.83 -15.38
C VAL A 388 -9.22 -8.28 -14.86
N ARG A 389 -8.33 -8.64 -13.93
CA ARG A 389 -8.14 -10.03 -13.49
C ARG A 389 -8.80 -10.37 -12.15
N ALA A 390 -9.18 -9.37 -11.37
CA ALA A 390 -9.90 -9.57 -10.12
C ALA A 390 -11.35 -10.03 -10.39
N GLN A 391 -11.62 -11.32 -10.16
CA GLN A 391 -12.96 -11.91 -10.31
C GLN A 391 -14.03 -11.31 -9.37
N PHE A 392 -13.59 -10.79 -8.22
CA PHE A 392 -14.43 -10.12 -7.22
C PHE A 392 -13.76 -8.82 -6.81
N LEU A 393 -14.45 -7.68 -6.94
CA LEU A 393 -13.87 -6.37 -6.67
C LEU A 393 -14.61 -5.68 -5.53
N TYR A 394 -13.99 -5.67 -4.34
CA TYR A 394 -14.43 -4.83 -3.23
C TYR A 394 -13.66 -3.50 -3.31
N LEU A 395 -14.31 -2.48 -3.85
CA LEU A 395 -13.69 -1.19 -4.13
C LEU A 395 -13.64 -0.32 -2.88
N PHE A 396 -12.43 0.08 -2.50
CA PHE A 396 -12.20 1.25 -1.67
C PHE A 396 -11.92 2.43 -2.59
N VAL A 397 -12.97 3.16 -2.99
CA VAL A 397 -12.83 4.33 -3.87
C VAL A 397 -12.32 5.49 -3.02
N LYS A 398 -11.00 5.65 -2.92
CA LYS A 398 -10.39 6.90 -2.42
C LYS A 398 -10.76 8.06 -3.35
N ASP A 399 -10.81 9.26 -2.79
CA ASP A 399 -11.34 10.52 -3.36
C ASP A 399 -10.74 10.98 -4.71
N SER A 400 -9.86 10.21 -5.35
CA SER A 400 -9.16 10.55 -6.60
C SER A 400 -9.34 9.55 -7.76
N LEU A 401 -10.16 8.51 -7.61
CA LEU A 401 -10.51 7.61 -8.73
C LEU A 401 -11.54 8.28 -9.64
N ALA A 402 -11.05 8.87 -10.74
CA ALA A 402 -11.88 9.45 -11.78
C ALA A 402 -12.84 8.41 -12.38
N LEU A 403 -14.09 8.81 -12.59
CA LEU A 403 -15.19 8.06 -13.22
C LEU A 403 -14.79 7.13 -14.39
N PRO A 404 -13.87 7.52 -15.30
CA PRO A 404 -13.45 6.68 -16.41
C PRO A 404 -12.67 5.43 -15.98
N ALA A 405 -11.90 5.50 -14.88
CA ALA A 405 -11.19 4.35 -14.36
C ALA A 405 -12.17 3.33 -13.77
N LEU A 406 -13.19 3.79 -13.04
CA LEU A 406 -14.27 2.92 -12.54
C LEU A 406 -15.03 2.28 -13.72
N GLN A 407 -15.46 3.06 -14.71
CA GLN A 407 -16.16 2.53 -15.89
C GLN A 407 -15.29 1.57 -16.72
N ALA A 408 -14.01 1.89 -16.93
CA ALA A 408 -13.07 1.00 -17.62
C ALA A 408 -12.78 -0.29 -16.84
N SER A 409 -12.72 -0.21 -15.50
CA SER A 409 -12.58 -1.39 -14.62
C SER A 409 -13.79 -2.31 -14.71
N LEU A 410 -14.98 -1.71 -14.72
CA LEU A 410 -16.23 -2.44 -14.70
C LEU A 410 -16.54 -3.11 -16.05
N ALA A 411 -16.08 -2.53 -17.17
CA ALA A 411 -16.24 -3.08 -18.52
C ALA A 411 -15.45 -4.39 -18.77
N ALA A 412 -14.55 -4.80 -17.86
CA ALA A 412 -13.63 -5.92 -18.04
C ALA A 412 -14.16 -7.31 -17.59
N GLY A 413 -15.48 -7.47 -17.40
CA GLY A 413 -16.08 -8.75 -17.02
C GLY A 413 -16.35 -8.92 -15.52
N VAL A 414 -16.35 -7.83 -14.76
CA VAL A 414 -16.64 -7.85 -13.31
C VAL A 414 -18.07 -8.30 -13.05
N GLU A 415 -18.24 -9.37 -12.28
CA GLU A 415 -19.56 -9.91 -11.94
C GLU A 415 -20.14 -9.32 -10.64
N CYS A 416 -19.29 -8.93 -9.68
CA CYS A 416 -19.74 -8.43 -8.40
C CYS A 416 -18.93 -7.20 -7.98
N VAL A 417 -19.65 -6.11 -7.71
CA VAL A 417 -19.11 -4.84 -7.25
C VAL A 417 -19.67 -4.55 -5.87
N CYS A 418 -18.79 -4.50 -4.88
CA CYS A 418 -19.12 -4.09 -3.53
C CYS A 418 -18.31 -2.86 -3.17
N VAL A 419 -18.97 -1.75 -2.86
CA VAL A 419 -18.34 -0.48 -2.49
C VAL A 419 -18.27 -0.40 -0.97
N ALA A 420 -17.09 -0.12 -0.42
CA ALA A 420 -16.90 -0.01 1.02
C ALA A 420 -17.58 1.21 1.64
N ASP A 421 -17.85 1.16 2.93
CA ASP A 421 -18.32 2.32 3.71
C ASP A 421 -17.44 3.56 3.45
N PHE A 422 -18.06 4.74 3.40
CA PHE A 422 -17.41 6.05 3.21
C PHE A 422 -16.66 6.23 1.88
N SER A 423 -16.94 5.44 0.85
CA SER A 423 -16.20 5.46 -0.42
C SER A 423 -16.86 6.28 -1.53
N GLY A 424 -16.05 6.78 -2.47
CA GLY A 424 -16.55 7.48 -3.67
C GLY A 424 -17.07 8.90 -3.38
N ASN A 425 -16.50 9.57 -2.39
CA ASN A 425 -16.97 10.88 -1.92
C ASN A 425 -16.24 12.07 -2.56
N ALA A 426 -15.52 11.82 -3.67
CA ALA A 426 -14.88 12.86 -4.47
C ALA A 426 -15.90 13.93 -4.90
N PRO A 427 -15.65 15.24 -4.67
CA PRO A 427 -16.62 16.29 -4.97
C PRO A 427 -16.90 16.46 -6.47
N GLU A 428 -16.02 15.98 -7.34
CA GLU A 428 -16.21 15.92 -8.80
C GLU A 428 -17.08 14.75 -9.27
N LEU A 429 -17.33 13.74 -8.43
CA LEU A 429 -18.09 12.54 -8.78
C LEU A 429 -19.60 12.82 -8.74
N ARG A 430 -20.12 13.40 -9.83
CA ARG A 430 -21.52 13.87 -9.92
C ARG A 430 -22.52 12.86 -10.48
N ALA A 431 -22.06 11.89 -11.26
CA ALA A 431 -22.92 10.87 -11.88
C ALA A 431 -22.24 9.51 -11.82
N LEU A 432 -23.03 8.45 -11.67
CA LEU A 432 -22.60 7.06 -11.72
C LEU A 432 -23.42 6.34 -12.77
N ASP A 433 -22.79 5.96 -13.87
CA ASP A 433 -23.44 5.20 -14.95
C ASP A 433 -22.85 3.79 -15.03
N LEU A 434 -23.69 2.82 -14.66
CA LEU A 434 -23.43 1.39 -14.70
C LEU A 434 -23.83 0.76 -16.04
N SER A 435 -24.28 1.53 -17.03
CA SER A 435 -24.68 1.00 -18.34
C SER A 435 -23.47 0.41 -19.08
N GLY A 436 -23.70 -0.65 -19.87
CA GLY A 436 -22.63 -1.33 -20.63
C GLY A 436 -21.86 -2.39 -19.84
N LEU A 437 -22.22 -2.64 -18.57
CA LEU A 437 -21.58 -3.64 -17.72
C LEU A 437 -22.25 -5.02 -17.87
N GLU A 438 -22.12 -5.62 -19.05
CA GLU A 438 -22.91 -6.80 -19.46
C GLU A 438 -22.72 -8.04 -18.55
N HIS A 439 -21.62 -8.11 -17.81
CA HIS A 439 -21.29 -9.21 -16.91
C HIS A 439 -21.74 -9.00 -15.46
N LEU A 440 -22.13 -7.78 -15.10
CA LEU A 440 -22.44 -7.40 -13.72
C LEU A 440 -23.67 -8.14 -13.20
N GLN A 441 -23.50 -8.87 -12.10
CA GLN A 441 -24.54 -9.62 -11.39
C GLN A 441 -24.97 -8.92 -10.09
N THR A 442 -24.05 -8.27 -9.39
CA THR A 442 -24.35 -7.59 -8.13
C THR A 442 -23.67 -6.23 -8.09
N PHE A 443 -24.43 -5.19 -7.76
CA PHE A 443 -23.90 -3.90 -7.34
C PHE A 443 -24.41 -3.57 -5.95
N ALA A 444 -23.51 -3.54 -4.98
CA ALA A 444 -23.81 -3.25 -3.60
C ALA A 444 -22.89 -2.16 -3.05
N THR A 445 -23.40 -1.34 -2.15
CA THR A 445 -22.65 -0.27 -1.51
C THR A 445 -22.81 -0.31 0.01
N GLY A 446 -21.75 0.11 0.70
CA GLY A 446 -21.74 0.36 2.13
C GLY A 446 -22.47 1.66 2.51
N LEU A 447 -22.29 2.11 3.74
CA LEU A 447 -22.84 3.38 4.24
C LEU A 447 -22.03 4.59 3.76
N TRP A 448 -22.68 5.75 3.62
CA TRP A 448 -22.04 7.03 3.30
C TRP A 448 -21.16 7.00 2.03
N CYS A 449 -21.63 6.32 0.99
CA CYS A 449 -20.95 6.27 -0.30
C CYS A 449 -21.49 7.33 -1.26
N PHE A 450 -20.65 7.75 -2.22
CA PHE A 450 -21.10 8.56 -3.36
C PHE A 450 -21.77 9.88 -2.97
N HIS A 451 -21.25 10.57 -1.95
CA HIS A 451 -21.84 11.79 -1.39
C HIS A 451 -22.32 12.78 -2.46
N ALA A 452 -21.44 13.08 -3.42
CA ALA A 452 -21.64 14.07 -4.48
C ALA A 452 -22.44 13.59 -5.70
N VAL A 453 -22.76 12.30 -5.76
CA VAL A 453 -23.49 11.71 -6.89
C VAL A 453 -24.95 12.14 -6.83
N ARG A 454 -25.41 12.67 -7.96
CA ARG A 454 -26.77 13.19 -8.16
C ARG A 454 -27.53 12.38 -9.20
N ALA A 455 -26.83 11.63 -10.06
CA ALA A 455 -27.42 10.80 -11.10
C ALA A 455 -26.85 9.37 -11.02
N LEU A 456 -27.71 8.36 -10.84
CA LEU A 456 -27.32 6.94 -10.89
C LEU A 456 -28.11 6.22 -11.99
N THR A 457 -27.40 5.66 -12.97
CA THR A 457 -28.00 4.98 -14.12
C THR A 457 -27.55 3.52 -14.16
N ALA A 458 -28.49 2.60 -14.34
CA ALA A 458 -28.27 1.18 -14.53
C ALA A 458 -29.20 0.69 -15.64
N ARG A 459 -28.75 0.80 -16.89
CA ARG A 459 -29.56 0.46 -18.07
C ARG A 459 -28.96 -0.68 -18.87
N GLY A 460 -29.83 -1.61 -19.30
CA GLY A 460 -29.44 -2.67 -20.23
C GLY A 460 -28.44 -3.67 -19.64
N LEU A 461 -28.63 -4.07 -18.37
CA LEU A 461 -27.73 -4.99 -17.68
C LEU A 461 -28.33 -6.41 -17.65
N PRO A 462 -27.93 -7.31 -18.58
CA PRO A 462 -28.62 -8.59 -18.79
C PRO A 462 -28.41 -9.58 -17.65
N ARG A 463 -27.34 -9.44 -16.86
CA ARG A 463 -26.99 -10.36 -15.77
C ARG A 463 -27.20 -9.81 -14.37
N LEU A 464 -27.59 -8.54 -14.22
CA LEU A 464 -27.71 -7.89 -12.92
C LEU A 464 -28.87 -8.53 -12.14
N ARG A 465 -28.58 -9.12 -10.98
CA ARG A 465 -29.53 -9.77 -10.07
C ARG A 465 -29.86 -8.96 -8.82
N GLU A 466 -28.90 -8.19 -8.32
CA GLU A 466 -29.07 -7.36 -7.12
C GLU A 466 -28.50 -5.95 -7.31
N LEU A 467 -29.30 -4.94 -6.99
CA LEU A 467 -28.87 -3.55 -6.83
C LEU A 467 -29.16 -3.09 -5.39
N ARG A 468 -28.11 -2.85 -4.61
CA ARG A 468 -28.22 -2.48 -3.20
C ARG A 468 -27.46 -1.20 -2.85
N LEU A 469 -28.20 -0.15 -2.50
CA LEU A 469 -27.65 1.03 -1.88
C LEU A 469 -27.64 0.89 -0.35
N GLY A 470 -26.51 1.17 0.29
CA GLY A 470 -26.41 1.22 1.75
C GLY A 470 -27.15 2.43 2.34
N ARG A 471 -26.81 2.84 3.56
CA ARG A 471 -27.42 4.02 4.22
C ARG A 471 -26.68 5.30 3.87
N ASN A 472 -27.41 6.40 3.70
CA ASN A 472 -26.86 7.74 3.44
C ASN A 472 -25.96 7.82 2.19
N ASN A 473 -26.36 7.17 1.10
CA ASN A 473 -25.63 7.26 -0.16
C ASN A 473 -26.24 8.32 -1.07
N CYS A 474 -25.43 9.01 -1.89
CA CYS A 474 -25.94 10.02 -2.84
C CYS A 474 -26.78 11.12 -2.15
N VAL A 475 -26.20 11.78 -1.15
CA VAL A 475 -26.94 12.69 -0.23
C VAL A 475 -26.77 14.17 -0.56
N GLU A 476 -26.02 14.53 -1.59
CA GLU A 476 -25.85 15.92 -1.99
C GLU A 476 -27.02 16.40 -2.88
N ARG A 477 -27.49 17.62 -2.64
CA ARG A 477 -28.55 18.24 -3.44
C ARG A 477 -28.03 18.74 -4.78
N ALA A 478 -28.71 18.37 -5.86
CA ALA A 478 -28.43 18.89 -7.19
C ALA A 478 -28.74 20.41 -7.30
N ALA A 479 -28.00 21.10 -8.17
CA ALA A 479 -28.34 22.48 -8.51
C ALA A 479 -29.59 22.51 -9.41
N PRO A 480 -30.31 23.65 -9.52
CA PRO A 480 -31.46 23.74 -10.41
C PRO A 480 -31.08 23.37 -11.86
N LYS A 481 -31.87 22.48 -12.49
CA LYS A 481 -31.71 21.97 -13.87
C LYS A 481 -30.64 20.89 -14.10
N GLU A 482 -29.97 20.41 -13.06
CA GLU A 482 -29.11 19.23 -13.18
C GLU A 482 -29.94 17.93 -13.15
N ALA A 483 -29.47 16.90 -13.83
CA ALA A 483 -30.05 15.57 -13.72
C ALA A 483 -29.91 15.06 -12.28
N SER A 484 -31.03 14.68 -11.67
CA SER A 484 -31.11 14.25 -10.28
C SER A 484 -32.02 13.05 -10.16
N GLY A 485 -31.47 11.84 -10.15
CA GLY A 485 -32.31 10.66 -10.21
C GLY A 485 -31.62 9.32 -10.24
N LEU A 486 -32.44 8.30 -10.03
CA LEU A 486 -32.10 6.89 -10.21
C LEU A 486 -32.88 6.34 -11.40
N TRP A 487 -32.19 5.75 -12.36
CA TRP A 487 -32.80 5.08 -13.51
C TRP A 487 -32.29 3.64 -13.62
N VAL A 488 -33.16 2.67 -13.33
CA VAL A 488 -32.89 1.23 -13.47
C VAL A 488 -33.84 0.67 -14.51
N GLU A 489 -33.34 0.40 -15.71
CA GLU A 489 -34.19 0.06 -16.85
C GLU A 489 -33.61 -1.08 -17.70
N ALA A 490 -34.48 -1.95 -18.20
CA ALA A 490 -34.12 -3.04 -19.09
C ALA A 490 -33.02 -3.98 -18.50
N CYS A 491 -33.18 -4.35 -17.23
CA CYS A 491 -32.32 -5.31 -16.54
C CYS A 491 -33.11 -6.61 -16.30
N PRO A 492 -33.12 -7.56 -17.26
CA PRO A 492 -34.04 -8.70 -17.27
C PRO A 492 -33.82 -9.71 -16.13
N ALA A 493 -32.61 -9.81 -15.58
CA ALA A 493 -32.28 -10.74 -14.51
C ALA A 493 -32.44 -10.16 -13.09
N LEU A 494 -32.87 -8.90 -12.96
CA LEU A 494 -32.84 -8.18 -11.68
C LEU A 494 -33.92 -8.69 -10.74
N GLU A 495 -33.53 -9.25 -9.60
CA GLU A 495 -34.44 -9.88 -8.64
C GLU A 495 -34.82 -8.95 -7.48
N ALA A 496 -33.91 -8.06 -7.06
CA ALA A 496 -34.11 -7.17 -5.92
C ALA A 496 -33.45 -5.79 -6.10
N VAL A 497 -34.18 -4.74 -5.70
CA VAL A 497 -33.65 -3.38 -5.52
C VAL A 497 -33.85 -2.96 -4.07
N THR A 498 -32.75 -2.64 -3.38
CA THR A 498 -32.79 -2.23 -1.97
C THR A 498 -32.04 -0.92 -1.77
N MET A 499 -32.60 -0.02 -0.97
CA MET A 499 -31.96 1.24 -0.57
C MET A 499 -32.04 1.41 0.94
N GLY A 500 -30.90 1.61 1.58
CA GLY A 500 -30.83 1.94 2.99
C GLY A 500 -31.32 3.37 3.27
N ALA A 501 -31.73 3.61 4.51
CA ALA A 501 -32.23 4.92 4.96
C ALA A 501 -31.28 6.08 4.62
N GLY A 502 -31.85 7.21 4.23
CA GLY A 502 -31.18 8.46 3.86
C GLY A 502 -30.58 8.47 2.45
N SER A 503 -30.63 7.35 1.72
CA SER A 503 -30.02 7.27 0.39
C SER A 503 -30.84 7.96 -0.69
N ALA A 504 -30.17 8.64 -1.62
CA ALA A 504 -30.82 9.37 -2.71
C ALA A 504 -31.90 10.37 -2.21
N GLY A 505 -31.73 10.95 -1.03
CA GLY A 505 -32.77 11.78 -0.39
C GLY A 505 -33.18 13.02 -1.19
N TRP A 506 -32.28 13.54 -2.03
CA TRP A 506 -32.50 14.71 -2.90
C TRP A 506 -32.73 14.37 -4.37
N PHE A 507 -32.81 13.07 -4.71
CA PHE A 507 -33.07 12.66 -6.08
C PHE A 507 -34.50 13.05 -6.46
N GLN A 508 -34.64 13.67 -7.62
CA GLN A 508 -35.92 14.16 -8.13
C GLN A 508 -36.62 13.13 -9.01
N GLU A 509 -35.88 12.15 -9.53
CA GLU A 509 -36.44 11.05 -10.32
C GLU A 509 -36.10 9.69 -9.72
N CYS A 510 -37.06 8.78 -9.77
CA CYS A 510 -36.86 7.36 -9.49
C CYS A 510 -37.61 6.55 -10.54
N VAL A 511 -36.86 5.83 -11.39
CA VAL A 511 -37.42 5.03 -12.49
C VAL A 511 -36.93 3.59 -12.35
N LEU A 512 -37.89 2.68 -12.19
CA LEU A 512 -37.71 1.24 -12.25
C LEU A 512 -38.59 0.70 -13.38
N ALA A 513 -38.01 0.37 -14.53
CA ALA A 513 -38.79 0.01 -15.72
C ALA A 513 -38.26 -1.24 -16.44
N GLN A 514 -39.15 -2.07 -16.98
CA GLN A 514 -38.79 -3.24 -17.79
C GLN A 514 -37.89 -4.23 -17.02
N LEU A 515 -38.34 -4.66 -15.84
CA LEU A 515 -37.61 -5.56 -14.93
C LEU A 515 -38.48 -6.82 -14.67
N PRO A 516 -38.52 -7.77 -15.63
CA PRO A 516 -39.44 -8.91 -15.60
C PRO A 516 -39.28 -9.83 -14.38
N GLU A 517 -38.06 -10.00 -13.85
CA GLU A 517 -37.77 -10.90 -12.73
C GLU A 517 -37.76 -10.20 -11.36
N LEU A 518 -38.08 -8.90 -11.30
CA LEU A 518 -37.99 -8.13 -10.06
C LEU A 518 -39.08 -8.56 -9.07
N LYS A 519 -38.69 -9.11 -7.93
CA LYS A 519 -39.62 -9.67 -6.93
C LYS A 519 -39.92 -8.69 -5.80
N CYS A 520 -38.94 -7.90 -5.39
CA CYS A 520 -39.06 -6.96 -4.28
C CYS A 520 -38.32 -5.64 -4.53
N VAL A 521 -38.94 -4.57 -4.04
CA VAL A 521 -38.34 -3.24 -3.95
C VAL A 521 -38.43 -2.79 -2.49
N ALA A 522 -37.30 -2.43 -1.90
CA ALA A 522 -37.22 -1.90 -0.55
C ALA A 522 -36.54 -0.52 -0.57
N VAL A 523 -37.28 0.52 -0.19
CA VAL A 523 -36.82 1.90 -0.12
C VAL A 523 -36.84 2.34 1.33
N GLY A 524 -35.66 2.61 1.91
CA GLY A 524 -35.52 2.99 3.31
C GLY A 524 -36.01 4.41 3.63
N ASP A 525 -35.99 4.76 4.92
CA ASP A 525 -36.49 6.04 5.41
C ASP A 525 -35.77 7.22 4.74
N GLY A 526 -36.49 8.28 4.36
CA GLY A 526 -35.95 9.51 3.79
C GLY A 526 -35.38 9.39 2.37
N CYS A 527 -35.49 8.23 1.72
CA CYS A 527 -35.05 8.08 0.33
C CYS A 527 -36.03 8.78 -0.62
N PHE A 528 -35.51 9.57 -1.57
CA PHE A 528 -36.32 10.37 -2.49
C PHE A 528 -37.34 11.28 -1.78
N ALA A 529 -36.93 11.99 -0.73
CA ALA A 529 -37.82 12.83 0.08
C ALA A 529 -38.30 14.11 -0.62
N LYS A 530 -37.81 14.37 -1.84
CA LYS A 530 -38.15 15.51 -2.71
C LYS A 530 -38.35 15.07 -4.17
N VAL A 531 -39.01 13.94 -4.38
CA VAL A 531 -39.22 13.37 -5.71
C VAL A 531 -40.16 14.23 -6.56
N HIS A 532 -39.84 14.44 -7.82
CA HIS A 532 -40.70 15.07 -8.82
C HIS A 532 -41.40 14.01 -9.69
N SER A 533 -40.72 12.88 -9.95
CA SER A 533 -41.25 11.76 -10.73
C SER A 533 -40.81 10.42 -10.17
N ALA A 534 -41.76 9.56 -9.81
CA ALA A 534 -41.52 8.18 -9.42
C ALA A 534 -42.28 7.25 -10.38
N VAL A 535 -41.57 6.33 -11.05
CA VAL A 535 -42.11 5.44 -12.07
C VAL A 535 -41.71 3.99 -11.76
N LEU A 536 -42.70 3.15 -11.54
CA LEU A 536 -42.55 1.69 -11.52
C LEU A 536 -43.40 1.13 -12.67
N SER A 537 -42.75 0.64 -13.73
CA SER A 537 -43.44 0.18 -14.93
C SER A 537 -42.91 -1.15 -15.47
N ASP A 538 -43.81 -2.01 -15.93
CA ASP A 538 -43.48 -3.31 -16.55
C ASP A 538 -42.66 -4.22 -15.60
N LEU A 539 -43.24 -4.50 -14.43
CA LEU A 539 -42.66 -5.33 -13.38
C LEU A 539 -43.61 -6.52 -13.06
N PRO A 540 -43.75 -7.49 -13.98
CA PRO A 540 -44.76 -8.55 -13.89
C PRO A 540 -44.63 -9.47 -12.68
N GLU A 541 -43.41 -9.72 -12.18
CA GLU A 541 -43.17 -10.59 -11.01
C GLU A 541 -43.05 -9.83 -9.67
N LEU A 542 -43.26 -8.50 -9.68
CA LEU A 542 -43.11 -7.69 -8.47
C LEU A 542 -44.21 -8.02 -7.46
N LYS A 543 -43.82 -8.57 -6.30
CA LYS A 543 -44.76 -9.02 -5.25
C LYS A 543 -44.92 -8.02 -4.13
N ARG A 544 -43.83 -7.33 -3.78
CA ARG A 544 -43.77 -6.44 -2.61
C ARG A 544 -42.98 -5.18 -2.91
N VAL A 545 -43.58 -4.04 -2.54
CA VAL A 545 -42.87 -2.77 -2.37
C VAL A 545 -42.92 -2.38 -0.90
N THR A 546 -41.76 -2.15 -0.31
CA THR A 546 -41.61 -1.65 1.07
C THR A 546 -41.05 -0.24 1.03
N LEU A 547 -41.74 0.71 1.67
CA LEU A 547 -41.37 2.10 1.76
C LEU A 547 -41.20 2.51 3.23
N GLY A 548 -40.03 3.02 3.59
CA GLY A 548 -39.75 3.60 4.90
C GLY A 548 -40.42 4.96 5.11
N GLU A 549 -40.24 5.54 6.30
CA GLU A 549 -40.76 6.86 6.64
C GLU A 549 -40.15 7.94 5.73
N TYR A 550 -40.94 8.87 5.21
CA TYR A 550 -40.58 9.92 4.23
C TYR A 550 -40.11 9.41 2.85
N ALA A 551 -40.21 8.10 2.58
CA ALA A 551 -39.81 7.54 1.30
C ALA A 551 -40.72 8.01 0.15
N LEU A 552 -40.11 8.38 -0.98
CA LEU A 552 -40.77 8.84 -2.19
C LEU A 552 -41.75 10.01 -1.95
N ASN A 553 -41.45 10.88 -0.98
CA ASN A 553 -42.21 12.10 -0.78
C ASN A 553 -41.94 13.12 -1.89
N GLY A 554 -43.01 13.69 -2.41
CA GLY A 554 -42.99 14.76 -3.38
C GLY A 554 -42.33 16.03 -2.84
N ASP A 555 -41.72 16.80 -3.71
CA ASP A 555 -41.26 18.13 -3.35
C ASP A 555 -42.44 19.09 -3.15
N ALA A 556 -42.69 19.50 -1.89
CA ALA A 556 -43.74 20.45 -1.55
C ALA A 556 -43.60 21.82 -2.27
N LEU A 557 -42.40 22.17 -2.74
CA LEU A 557 -42.15 23.41 -3.50
C LEU A 557 -42.44 23.23 -5.00
N ASN A 558 -42.57 22.00 -5.48
CA ASN A 558 -42.90 21.71 -6.87
C ASN A 558 -44.42 21.80 -7.10
N ALA A 559 -44.92 23.04 -7.05
CA ALA A 559 -46.32 23.38 -7.30
C ALA A 559 -46.44 24.27 -8.54
N GLY A 560 -47.45 24.00 -9.37
CA GLY A 560 -47.79 24.84 -10.51
C GLY A 560 -48.80 25.93 -10.16
N LYS A 561 -49.45 26.48 -11.20
CA LYS A 561 -50.42 27.57 -11.05
C LYS A 561 -51.55 27.15 -10.08
N LYS A 562 -51.92 28.06 -9.17
CA LYS A 562 -52.93 27.86 -8.11
C LYS A 562 -52.57 26.83 -7.02
N GLY A 563 -51.29 26.52 -6.83
CA GLY A 563 -50.83 25.65 -5.73
C GLY A 563 -51.02 24.16 -5.98
N VAL A 564 -51.34 23.76 -7.22
CA VAL A 564 -51.46 22.34 -7.60
C VAL A 564 -50.08 21.69 -7.60
N LEU A 565 -49.90 20.68 -6.76
CA LEU A 565 -48.66 19.92 -6.71
C LEU A 565 -48.42 19.21 -8.05
N MET A 566 -47.17 19.25 -8.53
CA MET A 566 -46.80 18.73 -9.85
C MET A 566 -46.06 17.40 -9.80
N ASN A 567 -45.66 16.95 -8.60
CA ASN A 567 -44.99 15.67 -8.42
C ASN A 567 -45.89 14.51 -8.87
N SER A 568 -45.29 13.50 -9.51
CA SER A 568 -46.02 12.39 -10.11
C SER A 568 -45.58 11.04 -9.58
N LEU A 569 -46.54 10.14 -9.41
CA LEU A 569 -46.33 8.72 -9.15
C LEU A 569 -47.03 7.92 -10.26
N SER A 570 -46.26 7.11 -10.97
CA SER A 570 -46.73 6.24 -12.05
C SER A 570 -46.47 4.79 -11.72
N LEU A 571 -47.53 4.00 -11.62
CA LEU A 571 -47.49 2.55 -11.37
C LEU A 571 -48.20 1.85 -12.53
N TRP A 572 -47.45 1.21 -13.42
CA TRP A 572 -48.03 0.58 -14.62
C TRP A 572 -47.55 -0.87 -14.75
N ASN A 573 -48.49 -1.79 -14.93
CA ASN A 573 -48.22 -3.17 -15.34
C ASN A 573 -47.46 -3.91 -14.23
N LEU A 574 -48.13 -3.96 -13.07
CA LEU A 574 -47.67 -4.62 -11.85
C LEU A 574 -48.67 -5.72 -11.46
N PRO A 575 -48.95 -6.69 -12.35
CA PRO A 575 -50.03 -7.67 -12.17
C PRO A 575 -49.89 -8.56 -10.94
N SER A 576 -48.67 -8.77 -10.43
CA SER A 576 -48.38 -9.62 -9.28
C SER A 576 -48.19 -8.85 -7.97
N LEU A 577 -48.38 -7.53 -7.95
CA LEU A 577 -48.12 -6.72 -6.77
C LEU A 577 -49.19 -6.98 -5.71
N VAL A 578 -48.83 -7.73 -4.66
CA VAL A 578 -49.76 -8.12 -3.58
C VAL A 578 -49.72 -7.11 -2.42
N GLN A 579 -48.56 -6.50 -2.17
CA GLN A 579 -48.33 -5.69 -0.99
C GLN A 579 -47.56 -4.40 -1.30
N LEU A 580 -48.16 -3.27 -0.91
CA LEU A 580 -47.50 -1.99 -0.75
C LEU A 580 -47.44 -1.68 0.75
N ALA A 581 -46.29 -1.97 1.37
CA ALA A 581 -46.06 -1.78 2.79
C ALA A 581 -45.37 -0.44 3.01
N CYS A 582 -46.02 0.49 3.70
CA CYS A 582 -45.44 1.76 4.08
C CYS A 582 -45.15 1.79 5.58
N GLY A 583 -44.14 2.57 5.98
CA GLY A 583 -43.86 2.87 7.39
C GLY A 583 -45.01 3.62 8.07
N GLU A 584 -44.92 3.75 9.40
CA GLU A 584 -45.98 4.34 10.23
C GLU A 584 -46.12 5.87 10.06
N GLY A 585 -45.11 6.56 9.52
CA GLY A 585 -45.13 8.01 9.29
C GLY A 585 -45.49 8.44 7.86
N GLU A 586 -44.99 9.60 7.44
CA GLU A 586 -45.35 10.22 6.15
C GLU A 586 -44.72 9.46 4.96
N VAL A 587 -45.51 8.93 4.02
CA VAL A 587 -44.97 8.22 2.84
C VAL A 587 -45.75 8.64 1.59
N LEU A 588 -45.10 8.82 0.44
CA LEU A 588 -45.76 9.29 -0.79
C LEU A 588 -46.58 10.58 -0.57
N PHE A 589 -46.12 11.49 0.29
CA PHE A 589 -46.73 12.81 0.48
C PHE A 589 -46.46 13.71 -0.72
N TYR A 590 -47.25 14.78 -0.86
CA TYR A 590 -47.11 15.80 -1.88
C TYR A 590 -47.13 15.30 -3.35
N ILE A 591 -47.68 14.12 -3.59
CA ILE A 591 -47.89 13.58 -4.94
C ILE A 591 -49.16 14.20 -5.52
N GLY A 592 -49.02 15.06 -6.53
CA GLY A 592 -50.15 15.77 -7.13
C GLY A 592 -50.82 15.03 -8.29
N ARG A 593 -50.06 14.17 -9.00
CA ARG A 593 -50.55 13.38 -10.13
C ARG A 593 -50.30 11.90 -9.88
N LEU A 594 -51.36 11.11 -9.89
CA LEU A 594 -51.31 9.67 -9.66
C LEU A 594 -51.78 8.93 -10.90
N HIS A 595 -50.89 8.17 -11.55
CA HIS A 595 -51.25 7.32 -12.68
C HIS A 595 -51.05 5.85 -12.28
N VAL A 596 -52.13 5.08 -12.24
CA VAL A 596 -52.09 3.66 -11.84
C VAL A 596 -52.84 2.83 -12.87
N ARG A 597 -52.13 1.92 -13.53
CA ARG A 597 -52.71 1.05 -14.56
C ARG A 597 -52.27 -0.40 -14.38
N ASN A 598 -53.24 -1.32 -14.40
CA ASN A 598 -52.99 -2.76 -14.31
C ASN A 598 -52.23 -3.17 -13.04
N VAL A 599 -52.86 -2.95 -11.89
CA VAL A 599 -52.42 -3.38 -10.55
C VAL A 599 -53.56 -4.13 -9.83
N PRO A 600 -54.04 -5.26 -10.38
CA PRO A 600 -55.32 -5.88 -9.99
C PRO A 600 -55.31 -6.63 -8.65
N VAL A 601 -54.17 -7.22 -8.23
CA VAL A 601 -54.11 -8.15 -7.09
C VAL A 601 -53.63 -7.52 -5.78
N LEU A 602 -53.38 -6.21 -5.78
CA LEU A 602 -52.97 -5.48 -4.58
C LEU A 602 -54.07 -5.60 -3.54
N ARG A 603 -53.74 -6.17 -2.37
CA ARG A 603 -54.74 -6.45 -1.33
C ARG A 603 -55.05 -5.21 -0.52
N GLU A 604 -54.01 -4.61 0.04
CA GLU A 604 -54.13 -3.45 0.93
C GLU A 604 -52.94 -2.50 0.76
N ILE A 605 -53.21 -1.21 0.91
CA ILE A 605 -52.20 -0.16 1.06
C ILE A 605 -52.12 0.14 2.55
N HIS A 606 -51.11 -0.40 3.22
CA HIS A 606 -50.96 -0.25 4.68
C HIS A 606 -50.33 1.10 5.01
N SER A 607 -51.15 2.17 4.99
CA SER A 607 -50.76 3.48 5.51
C SER A 607 -51.96 4.41 5.68
N PHE A 608 -52.14 4.97 6.89
CA PHE A 608 -53.11 6.06 7.11
C PHE A 608 -52.68 7.38 6.46
N PHE A 609 -51.38 7.55 6.24
CA PHE A 609 -50.79 8.82 5.82
C PHE A 609 -50.40 8.83 4.33
N ALA A 610 -50.41 7.71 3.61
CA ALA A 610 -49.97 7.69 2.21
C ALA A 610 -50.79 8.55 1.24
N LEU A 611 -50.14 9.03 0.16
CA LEU A 611 -50.73 9.74 -0.99
C LEU A 611 -51.44 11.06 -0.64
N GLN A 612 -50.96 11.83 0.34
CA GLN A 612 -51.54 13.15 0.63
C GLN A 612 -51.19 14.16 -0.45
N GLY A 613 -52.18 14.96 -0.88
CA GLY A 613 -51.98 16.01 -1.89
C GLY A 613 -52.28 15.61 -3.34
N VAL A 614 -52.92 14.47 -3.59
CA VAL A 614 -53.34 14.06 -4.95
C VAL A 614 -54.41 15.00 -5.47
N HIS A 615 -54.12 15.67 -6.59
CA HIS A 615 -55.04 16.58 -7.29
C HIS A 615 -55.67 15.94 -8.51
N THR A 616 -54.90 15.10 -9.21
CA THR A 616 -55.34 14.40 -10.42
C THR A 616 -54.99 12.92 -10.28
N SER A 617 -55.92 12.04 -10.63
CA SER A 617 -55.68 10.61 -10.63
C SER A 617 -56.30 9.93 -11.84
N GLU A 618 -55.55 9.03 -12.45
CA GLU A 618 -55.96 8.15 -13.54
C GLU A 618 -55.73 6.71 -13.06
N ILE A 619 -56.82 6.00 -12.73
CA ILE A 619 -56.74 4.68 -12.09
C ILE A 619 -57.56 3.66 -12.90
N GLU A 620 -56.85 2.75 -13.58
CA GLU A 620 -57.41 1.71 -14.44
C GLU A 620 -56.95 0.32 -13.98
N ASN A 621 -57.89 -0.61 -13.78
CA ASN A 621 -57.60 -1.97 -13.32
C ASN A 621 -56.74 -2.03 -12.03
N ALA A 622 -57.11 -1.26 -11.01
CA ALA A 622 -56.41 -1.19 -9.72
C ALA A 622 -57.41 -0.97 -8.55
N PRO A 623 -58.15 -2.00 -8.12
CA PRO A 623 -59.27 -1.85 -7.19
C PRO A 623 -58.86 -1.30 -5.81
N ALA A 624 -57.71 -1.73 -5.26
CA ALA A 624 -57.21 -1.23 -3.98
C ALA A 624 -56.91 0.28 -4.00
N PHE A 625 -56.32 0.80 -5.08
CA PHE A 625 -56.09 2.25 -5.23
C PHE A 625 -57.41 3.02 -5.39
N GLN A 626 -58.37 2.49 -6.15
CA GLN A 626 -59.70 3.10 -6.28
C GLN A 626 -60.43 3.19 -4.93
N GLN A 627 -60.35 2.13 -4.12
CA GLN A 627 -60.93 2.11 -2.78
C GLN A 627 -60.22 3.12 -1.86
N PHE A 628 -58.89 3.09 -1.83
CA PHE A 628 -58.08 3.95 -0.97
C PHE A 628 -58.35 5.45 -1.22
N ILE A 629 -58.38 5.89 -2.48
CA ILE A 629 -58.66 7.29 -2.83
C ILE A 629 -60.10 7.68 -2.44
N ARG A 630 -61.09 6.81 -2.67
CA ARG A 630 -62.50 7.08 -2.27
C ARG A 630 -62.66 7.23 -0.75
N GLU A 631 -62.00 6.38 0.03
CA GLU A 631 -62.04 6.46 1.51
C GLU A 631 -61.39 7.74 2.03
N LYS A 632 -60.32 8.18 1.37
CA LYS A 632 -59.64 9.43 1.67
C LYS A 632 -60.47 10.68 1.36
N ASP A 633 -61.12 10.71 0.20
CA ASP A 633 -62.01 11.81 -0.17
C ASP A 633 -63.19 11.94 0.82
N ARG A 634 -63.67 10.81 1.35
CA ARG A 634 -64.73 10.79 2.38
C ARG A 634 -64.24 11.30 3.73
N THR A 635 -63.05 10.92 4.17
CA THR A 635 -62.46 11.39 5.44
C THR A 635 -62.10 12.87 5.39
N ASN A 636 -61.61 13.38 4.25
CA ASN A 636 -61.35 14.81 4.06
C ASN A 636 -62.63 15.64 4.05
N LYS A 637 -63.73 15.15 3.45
CA LYS A 637 -65.04 15.84 3.50
C LYS A 637 -65.63 15.90 4.92
N ARG A 638 -65.47 14.86 5.72
CA ARG A 638 -65.94 14.82 7.13
C ARG A 638 -65.11 15.67 8.11
N ARG A 639 -63.91 16.10 7.73
CA ARG A 639 -63.06 17.01 8.53
C ARG A 639 -63.24 18.48 8.15
N GLY A 640 -64.03 18.77 7.10
CA GLY A 640 -64.35 20.12 6.63
C GLY A 640 -65.76 20.60 6.99
N GLU A 641 -66.52 19.80 7.73
CA GLU A 641 -67.70 20.21 8.54
C GLU A 641 -67.23 20.36 9.99
#